data_AF-A0A449BFI5-F1
#
_entry.id   AF-A0A449BFI5-F1
#
_cell.length_a   1.000
_cell.length_b   1.000
_cell.length_c   1.000
_cell.angle_alpha   90.00
_cell.angle_beta   90.00
_cell.angle_gamma   90.00
#
_symmetry.space_group_name_H-M   'P 1'
#
loop_
_entity.id
_entity.type
_entity.pdbx_description
1 polymer ?
#
loop_
_entity_poly.entity_id
_entity_poly.type
_entity_poly.pdbx_seq_one_letter_code
_entity_poly.pdbx_strand_id
1 'polypeptide(L)'
;MIKFNTQISVDRISTDKLNFEILKSGDIYQIYQNDTLINLLKGNLLDGSVSNIYLRRENEGKYEFEKLLGVNSNSEYEIKGNSVIYSGVALDVKYQVTLSIVENRWYYDVLLDKVASSHNYELFYGQDVSVASRGMVQSSEAYTGQYVDYKVFIRDNKHTVLSRQNQGTPNLVQIGSFNETNSFSTDGFQFFGLSYKETNIPESLLKEELENRNYQYEFPYVVIQTKKFKLDSKKNFIFYGLFVENYKEIREEEFEINPSPIVNHEFTKLENAKKITHKIDFGNTIVGLDIQGEELKSKFKNIRNLEEENGKVLSFFADNYKHVITKEKELLVERPHGHILIHGDILNASENVFASTGFISGIFSSHIVLGNTNFHKLSGDVRNMLNVQKIAGLRIYIEVDNKYSLLTLPSYFEINANSLKWVYKLDNDTFEITYDALINDLQQSLEFKSLKGIKYNVLITEPIIMGEVENGRGIDFEVNSKKEITFTAKKNQMVMDRYPDLKYKYISANDVEILDDQEIFGDDASYGMLLLKYRNVSSFKLHLLGTLEKDFKNLKEYDKLKEEELANNFYHSIIPLKIEGNVSNRINAFNDLSFWYVHNALVHYSSPHGLEQFNGAAWGTRDVCQGPFELFITAQKYDLAKRILLKTFERQFIESGDYPQWFMFDKYYYIQAHESHGDIIVWPLKALATYLEVTGDRSILSEKVSYMSLQTNDFTKEKYSIVEHVNKSLDRIRSTEIEGIPLPAYGGGDWDDTLQPANQELTKIMVSTWTVSLLHQAFSKLLEELPSDEKELIDRIKKHDKDLTDNYYKYLIKNEIPTGFTIFDKDEVKALIHPTDNTTGLKYRLLAINRGIISELYDKDKIDFYVDLIDKNLKHPDGVRLMNDAVTYKGGKQTYFMRAETASNFGREVGLQYVHAHIRYIEAMAKIGKNDYVLDALSVINPINIRQNVKNALYRQSNAYFSSSDGYFYDRYEAKKNFDKLRTGEVQVKAGWRVYSSGPGIYLNQLITNALGIKVHNNDLLIDPAVSKEFDNVTVNYKYLGKDLKVKYHHSDKNSVLVNGKEVSTFVNNKYKENGYLIDKQELSNATSITVDVFFK
;
A
#
# COMPACT_ATOMS: atom_id res chain seq x y z
N MET A 1 14.98 -37.02 -7.52
CA MET A 1 15.94 -35.90 -7.58
C MET A 1 15.10 -34.65 -7.72
N ILE A 2 15.14 -33.73 -6.76
CA ILE A 2 14.34 -32.50 -6.78
C ILE A 2 14.83 -31.62 -7.93
N LYS A 3 13.91 -30.96 -8.64
CA LYS A 3 14.17 -29.99 -9.71
C LYS A 3 13.11 -28.88 -9.66
N PHE A 4 13.51 -27.67 -9.30
CA PHE A 4 12.67 -26.50 -9.46
C PHE A 4 12.70 -26.01 -10.90
N ASN A 5 11.73 -26.45 -11.71
CA ASN A 5 11.50 -25.88 -13.03
C ASN A 5 10.70 -24.59 -12.90
N THR A 6 11.10 -23.55 -13.62
CA THR A 6 10.43 -22.24 -13.66
C THR A 6 9.98 -21.84 -15.07
N GLN A 7 10.20 -22.73 -16.05
CA GLN A 7 9.76 -22.51 -17.43
C GLN A 7 8.34 -23.03 -17.59
N ILE A 8 7.39 -22.10 -17.61
CA ILE A 8 5.99 -22.42 -17.84
C ILE A 8 5.81 -22.92 -19.27
N SER A 9 5.30 -24.14 -19.39
CA SER A 9 4.93 -24.75 -20.66
C SER A 9 3.57 -24.22 -21.10
N VAL A 10 3.56 -23.45 -22.18
CA VAL A 10 2.34 -22.91 -22.78
C VAL A 10 2.26 -23.31 -24.25
N ASP A 11 1.05 -23.60 -24.70
CA ASP A 11 0.72 -23.60 -26.11
C ASP A 11 0.32 -22.18 -26.53
N ARG A 12 0.58 -21.78 -27.78
CA ARG A 12 0.26 -20.44 -28.27
C ARG A 12 -0.69 -20.51 -29.46
N ILE A 13 -1.73 -19.67 -29.43
CA ILE A 13 -2.46 -19.28 -30.64
C ILE A 13 -2.15 -17.80 -30.91
N SER A 14 -1.86 -17.46 -32.17
CA SER A 14 -1.40 -16.11 -32.53
C SER A 14 -1.94 -15.60 -33.86
N THR A 15 -2.14 -14.29 -33.92
CA THR A 15 -2.23 -13.50 -35.16
C THR A 15 -1.11 -12.47 -35.16
N ASP A 16 -1.00 -11.66 -36.22
CA ASP A 16 -0.04 -10.55 -36.28
C ASP A 16 -0.33 -9.45 -35.23
N LYS A 17 -1.52 -9.43 -34.62
CA LYS A 17 -1.97 -8.37 -33.70
C LYS A 17 -2.31 -8.85 -32.29
N LEU A 18 -2.34 -10.15 -32.04
CA LEU A 18 -2.82 -10.68 -30.77
C LEU A 18 -2.26 -12.08 -30.50
N ASN A 19 -1.82 -12.31 -29.26
CA ASN A 19 -1.29 -13.60 -28.82
C ASN A 19 -2.02 -14.05 -27.56
N PHE A 20 -2.40 -15.33 -27.54
CA PHE A 20 -2.86 -16.01 -26.34
C PHE A 20 -1.89 -17.15 -26.04
N GLU A 21 -1.43 -17.19 -24.80
CA GLU A 21 -0.71 -18.33 -24.25
C GLU A 21 -1.64 -19.13 -23.33
N ILE A 22 -1.73 -20.42 -23.61
CA ILE A 22 -2.66 -21.37 -23.01
C ILE A 22 -1.85 -22.39 -22.21
N LEU A 23 -2.18 -22.54 -20.94
CA LEU A 23 -1.59 -23.56 -20.07
C LEU A 23 -2.00 -24.95 -20.52
N LYS A 24 -1.26 -25.97 -20.05
CA LYS A 24 -1.59 -27.37 -20.32
C LYS A 24 -2.92 -27.83 -19.73
N SER A 25 -3.49 -27.06 -18.80
CA SER A 25 -4.86 -27.20 -18.31
C SER A 25 -5.95 -26.65 -19.25
N GLY A 26 -5.56 -25.93 -20.31
CA GLY A 26 -6.49 -25.18 -21.17
C GLY A 26 -6.83 -23.79 -20.66
N ASP A 27 -6.34 -23.39 -19.48
CA ASP A 27 -6.50 -22.02 -18.96
C ASP A 27 -5.67 -21.00 -19.73
N ILE A 28 -6.16 -19.77 -19.83
CA ILE A 28 -5.35 -18.66 -20.35
C ILE A 28 -4.28 -18.29 -19.32
N TYR A 29 -3.01 -18.41 -19.72
CA TYR A 29 -1.88 -17.89 -18.96
C TYR A 29 -1.80 -16.37 -19.10
N GLN A 30 -1.71 -15.88 -20.35
CA GLN A 30 -1.68 -14.44 -20.66
C GLN A 30 -2.20 -14.16 -22.07
N ILE A 31 -2.74 -12.95 -22.24
CA ILE A 31 -3.18 -12.35 -23.50
C ILE A 31 -2.34 -11.11 -23.72
N TYR A 32 -1.68 -10.98 -24.86
CA TYR A 32 -0.76 -9.87 -25.07
C TYR A 32 -0.50 -9.52 -26.53
N GLN A 33 0.00 -8.30 -26.73
CA GLN A 33 0.58 -7.83 -27.98
C GLN A 33 1.84 -7.03 -27.64
N ASN A 34 2.98 -7.42 -28.21
CA ASN A 34 4.30 -6.89 -27.85
C ASN A 34 4.52 -6.97 -26.32
N ASP A 35 4.80 -5.84 -25.67
CA ASP A 35 4.94 -5.73 -24.21
C ASP A 35 3.62 -5.42 -23.47
N THR A 36 2.53 -5.16 -24.21
CA THR A 36 1.22 -4.86 -23.64
C THR A 36 0.50 -6.15 -23.24
N LEU A 37 0.29 -6.34 -21.94
CA LEU A 37 -0.62 -7.33 -21.40
C LEU A 37 -2.06 -6.81 -21.49
N ILE A 38 -2.98 -7.67 -21.92
CA ILE A 38 -4.41 -7.36 -21.98
C ILE A 38 -5.10 -7.82 -20.69
N ASN A 39 -4.74 -9.00 -20.16
CA ASN A 39 -5.22 -9.47 -18.86
C ASN A 39 -4.35 -8.91 -17.71
N LEU A 40 -4.91 -8.87 -16.50
CA LEU A 40 -4.29 -8.35 -15.29
C LEU A 40 -3.53 -9.44 -14.52
N LEU A 41 -4.15 -10.60 -14.33
CA LEU A 41 -3.61 -11.73 -13.58
C LEU A 41 -3.25 -12.88 -14.51
N LYS A 42 -2.06 -13.44 -14.34
CA LYS A 42 -1.63 -14.62 -15.09
C LYS A 42 -2.28 -15.87 -14.55
N GLY A 43 -2.84 -16.72 -15.40
CA GLY A 43 -3.36 -18.03 -14.98
C GLY A 43 -2.26 -18.92 -14.39
N ASN A 44 -2.63 -19.95 -13.62
CA ASN A 44 -1.69 -20.97 -13.15
C ASN A 44 -2.34 -22.37 -13.14
N LEU A 45 -1.54 -23.44 -13.04
CA LEU A 45 -2.05 -24.82 -13.11
C LEU A 45 -2.85 -25.24 -11.86
N LEU A 46 -2.71 -24.53 -10.74
CA LEU A 46 -3.43 -24.84 -9.50
C LEU A 46 -4.82 -24.18 -9.48
N ASP A 47 -4.86 -22.87 -9.66
CA ASP A 47 -6.07 -22.04 -9.55
C ASP A 47 -6.79 -21.87 -10.90
N GLY A 48 -6.10 -22.10 -12.01
CA GLY A 48 -6.54 -21.75 -13.36
C GLY A 48 -6.42 -20.26 -13.67
N SER A 49 -7.18 -19.82 -14.68
CA SER A 49 -7.36 -18.39 -14.99
C SER A 49 -8.57 -17.82 -14.24
N VAL A 50 -8.50 -16.52 -13.91
CA VAL A 50 -9.67 -15.79 -13.42
C VAL A 50 -10.67 -15.50 -14.55
N SER A 51 -10.21 -15.45 -15.80
CA SER A 51 -11.08 -15.39 -16.98
C SER A 51 -11.78 -16.74 -17.16
N ASN A 52 -13.11 -16.72 -17.31
CA ASN A 52 -13.88 -17.94 -17.51
C ASN A 52 -15.26 -17.66 -18.15
N ILE A 53 -15.91 -18.75 -18.57
CA ILE A 53 -17.34 -18.75 -18.87
C ILE A 53 -18.03 -19.67 -17.87
N TYR A 54 -19.06 -19.15 -17.20
CA TYR A 54 -19.83 -19.92 -16.24
C TYR A 54 -21.20 -20.26 -16.83
N LEU A 55 -21.59 -21.53 -16.77
CA LEU A 55 -22.97 -21.94 -16.98
C LEU A 55 -23.65 -21.97 -15.63
N ARG A 56 -24.80 -21.29 -15.52
CA ARG A 56 -25.62 -21.27 -14.31
C ARG A 56 -27.02 -21.78 -14.62
N ARG A 57 -27.61 -22.49 -13.66
CA ARG A 57 -29.05 -22.80 -13.64
C ARG A 57 -29.68 -22.42 -12.32
N GLU A 58 -30.98 -22.19 -12.35
CA GLU A 58 -31.81 -22.08 -11.17
C GLU A 58 -32.49 -23.44 -10.90
N ASN A 59 -32.31 -23.97 -9.68
CA ASN A 59 -32.88 -25.23 -9.22
C ASN A 59 -33.48 -25.04 -7.82
N GLU A 60 -34.79 -25.22 -7.69
CA GLU A 60 -35.53 -25.06 -6.42
C GLU A 60 -35.23 -23.74 -5.67
N GLY A 61 -35.09 -22.63 -6.41
CA GLY A 61 -34.80 -21.31 -5.85
C GLY A 61 -33.34 -21.10 -5.42
N LYS A 62 -32.43 -22.01 -5.79
CA LYS A 62 -30.98 -21.87 -5.61
C LYS A 62 -30.27 -21.80 -6.96
N TYR A 63 -29.16 -21.08 -6.99
CA TYR A 63 -28.28 -21.04 -8.16
C TYR A 63 -27.19 -22.08 -8.04
N GLU A 64 -27.06 -22.91 -9.08
CA GLU A 64 -25.96 -23.84 -9.28
C GLU A 64 -25.17 -23.38 -10.51
N PHE A 65 -23.84 -23.44 -10.44
CA PHE A 65 -22.98 -23.00 -11.53
C PHE A 65 -21.78 -23.93 -11.73
N GLU A 66 -21.27 -23.98 -12.95
CA GLU A 66 -20.03 -24.66 -13.30
C GLU A 66 -19.20 -23.79 -14.25
N LYS A 67 -17.87 -23.82 -14.08
CA LYS A 67 -16.92 -23.25 -15.05
C LYS A 67 -16.90 -24.12 -16.30
N LEU A 68 -16.76 -23.50 -17.47
CA LEU A 68 -16.67 -24.20 -18.75
C LEU A 68 -15.23 -24.28 -19.28
N LEU A 69 -14.30 -23.50 -18.72
CA LEU A 69 -12.91 -23.42 -19.18
C LEU A 69 -11.93 -23.87 -18.10
N GLY A 70 -10.82 -24.47 -18.53
CA GLY A 70 -9.62 -24.68 -17.72
C GLY A 70 -9.71 -25.81 -16.69
N VAL A 71 -8.72 -25.84 -15.79
CA VAL A 71 -8.49 -26.90 -14.78
C VAL A 71 -9.69 -27.11 -13.85
N ASN A 72 -10.43 -26.05 -13.58
CA ASN A 72 -11.59 -26.05 -12.68
C ASN A 72 -12.91 -26.33 -13.41
N SER A 73 -12.85 -26.82 -14.65
CA SER A 73 -14.01 -27.24 -15.44
C SER A 73 -13.94 -28.74 -15.75
N ASN A 74 -15.07 -29.30 -16.18
CA ASN A 74 -15.10 -30.67 -16.68
C ASN A 74 -14.54 -30.82 -18.10
N SER A 75 -14.06 -29.74 -18.72
CA SER A 75 -13.62 -29.73 -20.12
C SER A 75 -12.42 -30.62 -20.38
N GLU A 76 -12.48 -31.27 -21.53
CA GLU A 76 -11.30 -31.57 -22.34
C GLU A 76 -11.10 -30.43 -23.34
N TYR A 77 -9.89 -30.22 -23.82
CA TYR A 77 -9.63 -29.19 -24.83
C TYR A 77 -8.68 -29.67 -25.94
N GLU A 78 -8.77 -29.05 -27.11
CA GLU A 78 -7.84 -29.24 -28.21
C GLU A 78 -7.55 -27.89 -28.87
N ILE A 79 -6.30 -27.67 -29.28
CA ILE A 79 -5.90 -26.50 -30.07
C ILE A 79 -5.92 -26.90 -31.55
N LYS A 80 -6.69 -26.15 -32.36
CA LYS A 80 -6.77 -26.33 -33.82
C LYS A 80 -6.54 -24.99 -34.51
N GLY A 81 -5.38 -24.85 -35.15
CA GLY A 81 -4.99 -23.58 -35.78
C GLY A 81 -4.97 -22.43 -34.78
N ASN A 82 -5.70 -21.36 -35.08
CA ASN A 82 -5.84 -20.17 -34.22
C ASN A 82 -7.06 -20.27 -33.29
N SER A 83 -7.36 -21.46 -32.77
CA SER A 83 -8.50 -21.69 -31.90
C SER A 83 -8.24 -22.75 -30.84
N VAL A 84 -8.89 -22.60 -29.69
CA VAL A 84 -8.97 -23.59 -28.61
C VAL A 84 -10.42 -24.04 -28.49
N ILE A 85 -10.65 -25.35 -28.60
CA ILE A 85 -11.98 -25.95 -28.51
C ILE A 85 -12.04 -26.71 -27.19
N TYR A 86 -12.94 -26.30 -26.30
CA TYR A 86 -13.25 -26.94 -25.02
C TYR A 86 -14.55 -27.73 -25.18
N SER A 87 -14.64 -28.92 -24.62
CA SER A 87 -15.86 -29.73 -24.66
C SER A 87 -16.07 -30.48 -23.36
N GLY A 88 -17.31 -30.55 -22.89
CA GLY A 88 -17.66 -31.26 -21.67
C GLY A 88 -19.16 -31.36 -21.42
N VAL A 89 -19.51 -31.76 -20.20
CA VAL A 89 -20.87 -31.74 -19.68
C VAL A 89 -20.86 -30.97 -18.36
N ALA A 90 -21.81 -30.06 -18.19
CA ALA A 90 -22.00 -29.25 -16.99
C ALA A 90 -23.50 -29.06 -16.73
N LEU A 91 -23.97 -29.23 -15.50
CA LEU A 91 -25.39 -29.02 -15.11
C LEU A 91 -26.43 -29.67 -16.06
N ASP A 92 -26.15 -30.90 -16.50
CA ASP A 92 -26.95 -31.69 -17.46
C ASP A 92 -27.02 -31.11 -18.90
N VAL A 93 -26.04 -30.28 -19.26
CA VAL A 93 -25.88 -29.65 -20.57
C VAL A 93 -24.56 -30.10 -21.18
N LYS A 94 -24.62 -30.64 -22.39
CA LYS A 94 -23.43 -30.87 -23.20
C LYS A 94 -23.02 -29.52 -23.78
N TYR A 95 -21.76 -29.15 -23.62
CA TYR A 95 -21.26 -27.87 -24.11
C TYR A 95 -20.00 -28.04 -24.92
N GLN A 96 -19.79 -27.07 -25.82
CA GLN A 96 -18.53 -26.83 -26.49
C GLN A 96 -18.28 -25.33 -26.53
N VAL A 97 -17.12 -24.89 -26.07
CA VAL A 97 -16.67 -23.50 -26.19
C VAL A 97 -15.52 -23.45 -27.18
N THR A 98 -15.61 -22.61 -28.21
CA THR A 98 -14.51 -22.36 -29.14
C THR A 98 -13.99 -20.94 -28.93
N LEU A 99 -12.80 -20.83 -28.33
CA LEU A 99 -12.01 -19.59 -28.35
C LEU A 99 -11.31 -19.48 -29.70
N SER A 100 -11.60 -18.46 -30.49
CA SER A 100 -10.92 -18.20 -31.76
C SER A 100 -10.33 -16.79 -31.78
N ILE A 101 -9.19 -16.61 -32.44
CA ILE A 101 -8.58 -15.30 -32.63
C ILE A 101 -8.50 -14.94 -34.11
N VAL A 102 -8.88 -13.71 -34.43
CA VAL A 102 -8.93 -13.18 -35.80
C VAL A 102 -8.46 -11.73 -35.77
N GLU A 103 -7.32 -11.45 -36.40
CA GLU A 103 -6.65 -10.16 -36.33
C GLU A 103 -6.47 -9.72 -34.85
N ASN A 104 -7.02 -8.58 -34.44
CA ASN A 104 -6.97 -8.04 -33.08
C ASN A 104 -8.21 -8.38 -32.24
N ARG A 105 -8.97 -9.41 -32.63
CA ARG A 105 -10.22 -9.82 -31.99
C ARG A 105 -10.13 -11.26 -31.51
N TRP A 106 -10.87 -11.56 -30.45
CA TRP A 106 -11.15 -12.92 -30.05
C TRP A 106 -12.64 -13.13 -29.87
N TYR A 107 -13.09 -14.36 -30.08
CA TYR A 107 -14.47 -14.77 -29.90
C TYR A 107 -14.53 -16.02 -29.04
N TYR A 108 -15.49 -16.07 -28.13
CA TYR A 108 -15.93 -17.30 -27.48
C TYR A 108 -17.28 -17.69 -28.06
N ASP A 109 -17.28 -18.76 -28.84
CA ASP A 109 -18.47 -19.38 -29.38
C ASP A 109 -18.90 -20.56 -28.49
N VAL A 110 -20.02 -20.42 -27.78
CA VAL A 110 -20.55 -21.37 -26.80
C VAL A 110 -21.75 -22.10 -27.38
N LEU A 111 -21.56 -23.35 -27.78
CA LEU A 111 -22.61 -24.26 -28.24
C LEU A 111 -23.09 -25.14 -27.08
N LEU A 112 -24.39 -25.09 -26.80
CA LEU A 112 -25.05 -25.84 -25.73
C LEU A 112 -26.10 -26.77 -26.32
N ASP A 113 -26.19 -28.00 -25.78
CA ASP A 113 -27.21 -28.98 -26.14
C ASP A 113 -27.71 -29.73 -24.91
N LYS A 114 -29.01 -30.04 -24.93
CA LYS A 114 -29.70 -30.65 -23.81
C LYS A 114 -29.33 -32.13 -23.69
N VAL A 115 -28.89 -32.55 -22.51
CA VAL A 115 -28.76 -33.98 -22.19
C VAL A 115 -30.08 -34.51 -21.64
N ALA A 116 -30.71 -33.82 -20.67
CA ALA A 116 -31.95 -34.31 -20.03
C ALA A 116 -32.91 -33.25 -19.44
N SER A 117 -32.53 -31.97 -19.29
CA SER A 117 -33.21 -31.03 -18.37
C SER A 117 -34.18 -30.02 -19.02
N SER A 118 -35.07 -29.39 -18.23
CA SER A 118 -35.97 -28.28 -18.67
C SER A 118 -35.73 -26.95 -17.92
N HIS A 119 -34.58 -26.83 -17.26
CA HIS A 119 -34.24 -25.65 -16.45
C HIS A 119 -34.03 -24.39 -17.31
N ASN A 120 -34.11 -23.23 -16.64
CA ASN A 120 -33.60 -21.98 -17.20
C ASN A 120 -32.10 -21.89 -16.91
N TYR A 121 -31.34 -21.55 -17.95
CA TYR A 121 -29.90 -21.41 -17.92
C TYR A 121 -29.49 -19.99 -18.26
N GLU A 122 -28.28 -19.65 -17.81
CA GLU A 122 -27.61 -18.38 -18.07
C GLU A 122 -26.12 -18.63 -18.27
N LEU A 123 -25.46 -17.75 -19.04
CA LEU A 123 -24.02 -17.71 -19.19
C LEU A 123 -23.47 -16.41 -18.62
N PHE A 124 -22.31 -16.51 -17.98
CA PHE A 124 -21.52 -15.36 -17.53
C PHE A 124 -20.16 -15.43 -18.21
N TYR A 125 -19.76 -14.38 -18.91
CA TYR A 125 -18.39 -14.23 -19.40
C TYR A 125 -17.65 -13.23 -18.53
N GLY A 126 -16.59 -13.67 -17.84
CA GLY A 126 -15.73 -12.82 -17.01
C GLY A 126 -14.30 -12.74 -17.56
N GLN A 127 -13.73 -11.54 -17.62
CA GLN A 127 -12.38 -11.28 -18.12
C GLN A 127 -11.72 -10.14 -17.33
N ASP A 128 -10.55 -10.42 -16.76
CA ASP A 128 -9.70 -9.41 -16.14
C ASP A 128 -8.99 -8.56 -17.20
N VAL A 129 -8.77 -7.28 -16.90
CA VAL A 129 -8.27 -6.29 -17.88
C VAL A 129 -7.15 -5.43 -17.30
N SER A 130 -6.06 -5.24 -18.04
CA SER A 130 -5.00 -4.29 -17.68
C SER A 130 -4.68 -3.32 -18.82
N VAL A 131 -4.57 -3.85 -20.05
CA VAL A 131 -4.17 -3.13 -21.28
C VAL A 131 -2.95 -2.24 -21.04
N ALA A 132 -1.96 -2.80 -20.36
CA ALA A 132 -0.82 -2.12 -19.76
C ALA A 132 0.50 -2.85 -20.07
N SER A 133 1.64 -2.16 -19.94
CA SER A 133 2.94 -2.82 -20.09
C SER A 133 3.14 -3.89 -19.02
N ARG A 134 3.87 -4.96 -19.36
CA ARG A 134 4.17 -6.06 -18.45
C ARG A 134 4.79 -5.57 -17.14
N GLY A 135 5.74 -4.64 -17.23
CA GLY A 135 6.40 -4.07 -16.05
C GLY A 135 5.43 -3.32 -15.13
N MET A 136 4.47 -2.59 -15.69
CA MET A 136 3.47 -1.86 -14.90
C MET A 136 2.53 -2.81 -14.16
N VAL A 137 2.00 -3.83 -14.86
CA VAL A 137 1.12 -4.85 -14.27
C VAL A 137 1.83 -5.60 -13.15
N GLN A 138 3.03 -6.12 -13.42
CA GLN A 138 3.76 -6.93 -12.45
C GLN A 138 4.29 -6.13 -11.26
N SER A 139 4.43 -4.80 -11.41
CA SER A 139 4.79 -3.89 -10.34
C SER A 139 3.66 -3.74 -9.31
N SER A 140 2.41 -3.56 -9.78
CA SER A 140 1.21 -3.57 -8.95
C SER A 140 -0.03 -3.65 -9.82
N GLU A 141 -0.77 -4.74 -9.70
CA GLU A 141 -2.04 -4.96 -10.38
C GLU A 141 -3.09 -3.94 -9.90
N ALA A 142 -3.15 -3.70 -8.59
CA ALA A 142 -4.05 -2.72 -7.98
C ALA A 142 -3.80 -1.31 -8.51
N TYR A 143 -2.53 -0.87 -8.59
CA TYR A 143 -2.19 0.44 -9.15
C TYR A 143 -2.56 0.55 -10.62
N THR A 144 -2.28 -0.49 -11.41
CA THR A 144 -2.64 -0.52 -12.84
C THR A 144 -4.14 -0.35 -13.04
N GLY A 145 -4.95 -0.99 -12.18
CA GLY A 145 -6.40 -0.93 -12.24
C GLY A 145 -6.99 0.46 -11.98
N GLN A 146 -6.34 1.28 -11.15
CA GLN A 146 -6.80 2.64 -10.82
C GLN A 146 -6.85 3.60 -12.02
N TYR A 147 -6.25 3.21 -13.16
CA TYR A 147 -6.19 4.00 -14.39
C TYR A 147 -6.85 3.33 -15.60
N VAL A 148 -7.49 2.17 -15.41
CA VAL A 148 -8.33 1.55 -16.44
C VAL A 148 -9.71 2.20 -16.37
N ASP A 149 -10.09 2.98 -17.38
CA ASP A 149 -11.40 3.63 -17.46
C ASP A 149 -12.41 2.79 -18.24
N TYR A 150 -13.57 2.52 -17.65
CA TYR A 150 -14.66 1.79 -18.30
C TYR A 150 -15.74 2.72 -18.84
N LYS A 151 -16.22 2.40 -20.05
CA LYS A 151 -17.47 2.91 -20.61
C LYS A 151 -18.37 1.75 -21.03
N VAL A 152 -19.62 1.82 -20.62
CA VAL A 152 -20.61 0.76 -20.84
C VAL A 152 -21.66 1.24 -21.81
N PHE A 153 -21.93 0.42 -22.82
CA PHE A 153 -22.94 0.66 -23.85
C PHE A 153 -23.98 -0.46 -23.83
N ILE A 154 -25.25 -0.08 -24.04
CA ILE A 154 -26.35 -1.03 -24.17
C ILE A 154 -27.08 -0.71 -25.47
N ARG A 155 -27.01 -1.64 -26.45
CA ARG A 155 -27.72 -1.53 -27.73
C ARG A 155 -28.43 -2.84 -28.03
N ASP A 156 -29.71 -2.79 -28.38
CA ASP A 156 -30.54 -3.96 -28.66
C ASP A 156 -30.47 -5.04 -27.57
N ASN A 157 -30.50 -4.63 -26.30
CA ASN A 157 -30.31 -5.49 -25.12
C ASN A 157 -28.95 -6.22 -25.08
N LYS A 158 -27.90 -5.66 -25.67
CA LYS A 158 -26.54 -6.21 -25.63
C LYS A 158 -25.63 -5.24 -24.92
N HIS A 159 -24.94 -5.75 -23.91
CA HIS A 159 -23.96 -5.01 -23.14
C HIS A 159 -22.59 -5.10 -23.81
N THR A 160 -21.93 -3.97 -23.93
CA THR A 160 -20.54 -3.82 -24.36
C THR A 160 -19.80 -2.97 -23.33
N VAL A 161 -18.61 -3.37 -22.92
CA VAL A 161 -17.73 -2.63 -22.01
C VAL A 161 -16.41 -2.31 -22.72
N LEU A 162 -16.11 -1.01 -22.85
CA LEU A 162 -14.87 -0.48 -23.38
C LEU A 162 -13.99 -0.07 -22.21
N SER A 163 -12.77 -0.59 -22.14
CA SER A 163 -11.80 -0.35 -21.07
C SER A 163 -10.54 0.28 -21.66
N ARG A 164 -10.14 1.46 -21.20
CA ARG A 164 -8.97 2.21 -21.70
C ARG A 164 -7.97 2.45 -20.59
N GLN A 165 -6.70 2.11 -20.80
CA GLN A 165 -5.63 2.48 -19.90
C GLN A 165 -5.27 3.96 -20.08
N ASN A 166 -5.34 4.75 -19.01
CA ASN A 166 -5.04 6.18 -19.05
C ASN A 166 -3.62 6.53 -18.59
N GLN A 167 -2.85 5.55 -18.12
CA GLN A 167 -1.46 5.70 -17.70
C GLN A 167 -0.49 4.99 -18.65
N GLY A 168 0.50 5.72 -19.16
CA GLY A 168 1.42 5.22 -20.17
C GLY A 168 0.82 5.29 -21.58
N THR A 169 1.12 4.32 -22.43
CA THR A 169 0.54 4.23 -23.79
C THR A 169 -0.95 3.89 -23.69
N PRO A 170 -1.86 4.72 -24.24
CA PRO A 170 -3.28 4.51 -24.05
C PRO A 170 -3.78 3.37 -24.95
N ASN A 171 -3.81 2.16 -24.41
CA ASN A 171 -4.37 1.00 -25.08
C ASN A 171 -5.81 0.76 -24.61
N LEU A 172 -6.57 0.05 -25.43
CA LEU A 172 -7.99 -0.16 -25.21
C LEU A 172 -8.40 -1.59 -25.50
N VAL A 173 -9.33 -2.10 -24.70
CA VAL A 173 -10.05 -3.34 -24.99
C VAL A 173 -11.55 -3.09 -24.96
N GLN A 174 -12.29 -3.62 -25.92
CA GLN A 174 -13.75 -3.67 -25.90
C GLN A 174 -14.21 -5.12 -25.76
N ILE A 175 -15.09 -5.40 -24.80
CA ILE A 175 -15.65 -6.73 -24.51
C ILE A 175 -17.17 -6.67 -24.65
N GLY A 176 -17.79 -7.64 -25.31
CA GLY A 176 -19.24 -7.63 -25.51
C GLY A 176 -19.83 -8.99 -25.88
N SER A 177 -21.13 -9.00 -26.18
CA SER A 177 -21.86 -10.17 -26.67
C SER A 177 -22.62 -9.85 -27.96
N PHE A 178 -22.72 -10.84 -28.86
CA PHE A 178 -23.64 -10.76 -30.01
C PHE A 178 -25.06 -11.22 -29.66
N ASN A 179 -25.24 -11.88 -28.52
CA ASN A 179 -26.53 -12.32 -27.99
C ASN A 179 -27.09 -11.29 -27.01
N GLU A 180 -28.39 -11.37 -26.73
CA GLU A 180 -29.01 -10.53 -25.71
C GLU A 180 -28.45 -10.86 -24.31
N THR A 181 -28.14 -9.81 -23.57
CA THR A 181 -27.61 -9.86 -22.21
C THR A 181 -28.55 -9.14 -21.25
N ASN A 182 -28.39 -9.45 -19.96
CA ASN A 182 -29.23 -8.94 -18.89
C ASN A 182 -28.52 -7.88 -18.06
N SER A 183 -27.27 -8.16 -17.69
CA SER A 183 -26.55 -7.33 -16.72
C SER A 183 -25.02 -7.42 -16.85
N PHE A 184 -24.30 -6.50 -16.17
CA PHE A 184 -22.84 -6.42 -16.19
C PHE A 184 -22.22 -6.01 -14.84
N SER A 185 -20.90 -6.21 -14.71
CA SER A 185 -20.03 -5.61 -13.68
C SER A 185 -18.64 -5.31 -14.26
N THR A 186 -17.84 -4.43 -13.63
CA THR A 186 -16.52 -4.00 -14.16
C THR A 186 -15.35 -4.26 -13.21
N ASP A 187 -15.60 -4.60 -11.96
CA ASP A 187 -14.56 -4.88 -10.98
C ASP A 187 -14.79 -6.22 -10.25
N GLY A 188 -13.70 -6.91 -9.92
CA GLY A 188 -13.69 -8.22 -9.30
C GLY A 188 -14.25 -8.20 -7.88
N PHE A 189 -14.22 -7.06 -7.18
CA PHE A 189 -14.93 -6.91 -5.90
C PHE A 189 -16.45 -6.98 -6.06
N GLN A 190 -17.01 -6.58 -7.21
CA GLN A 190 -18.45 -6.77 -7.49
C GLN A 190 -18.74 -8.25 -7.79
N PHE A 191 -17.89 -8.90 -8.58
CA PHE A 191 -18.14 -10.27 -9.04
C PHE A 191 -17.87 -11.32 -7.96
N PHE A 192 -16.66 -11.31 -7.39
CA PHE A 192 -16.26 -12.29 -6.39
C PHE A 192 -16.86 -11.96 -5.01
N GLY A 193 -16.93 -10.68 -4.65
CA GLY A 193 -17.45 -10.24 -3.35
C GLY A 193 -16.50 -10.54 -2.18
N LEU A 194 -16.76 -9.90 -1.04
CA LEU A 194 -15.95 -10.11 0.17
C LEU A 194 -16.16 -11.51 0.75
N SER A 195 -17.34 -12.11 0.53
CA SER A 195 -17.65 -13.46 0.98
C SER A 195 -16.77 -14.52 0.30
N TYR A 196 -16.13 -14.21 -0.84
CA TYR A 196 -15.22 -15.14 -1.50
C TYR A 196 -14.07 -15.59 -0.58
N LYS A 197 -13.61 -14.71 0.32
CA LYS A 197 -12.51 -14.99 1.26
C LYS A 197 -12.81 -16.15 2.21
N GLU A 198 -14.09 -16.43 2.46
CA GLU A 198 -14.57 -17.60 3.20
C GLU A 198 -15.12 -18.69 2.28
N THR A 199 -15.98 -18.33 1.35
CA THR A 199 -16.78 -19.31 0.60
C THR A 199 -16.04 -19.94 -0.58
N ASN A 200 -14.98 -19.28 -1.07
CA ASN A 200 -14.31 -19.61 -2.32
C ASN A 200 -15.25 -19.62 -3.55
N ILE A 201 -16.42 -18.98 -3.44
CA ILE A 201 -17.49 -18.93 -4.44
C ILE A 201 -17.70 -17.47 -4.83
N PRO A 202 -17.73 -17.13 -6.14
CA PRO A 202 -18.06 -15.78 -6.57
C PRO A 202 -19.48 -15.39 -6.12
N GLU A 203 -19.60 -14.37 -5.27
CA GLU A 203 -20.85 -13.96 -4.64
C GLU A 203 -21.94 -13.61 -5.67
N SER A 204 -21.55 -12.97 -6.77
CA SER A 204 -22.49 -12.58 -7.83
C SER A 204 -23.15 -13.76 -8.55
N LEU A 205 -22.51 -14.94 -8.59
CA LEU A 205 -23.13 -16.13 -9.20
C LEU A 205 -24.30 -16.67 -8.38
N LEU A 206 -24.39 -16.28 -7.10
CA LEU A 206 -25.48 -16.63 -6.18
C LEU A 206 -26.62 -15.60 -6.18
N LYS A 207 -26.51 -14.51 -6.95
CA LYS A 207 -27.51 -13.44 -7.07
C LYS A 207 -28.20 -13.51 -8.42
N GLU A 208 -29.44 -13.06 -8.53
CA GLU A 208 -30.18 -13.11 -9.79
C GLU A 208 -29.48 -12.31 -10.91
N GLU A 209 -29.02 -11.11 -10.60
CA GLU A 209 -28.36 -10.22 -11.56
C GLU A 209 -27.02 -9.70 -11.04
N LEU A 210 -26.12 -9.39 -11.98
CA LEU A 210 -24.96 -8.54 -11.71
C LEU A 210 -25.43 -7.12 -11.33
N GLU A 211 -24.56 -6.37 -10.66
CA GLU A 211 -24.92 -5.09 -10.05
C GLU A 211 -25.35 -3.99 -11.05
N ASN A 212 -25.00 -4.12 -12.34
CA ASN A 212 -25.29 -3.12 -13.38
C ASN A 212 -24.70 -1.74 -13.07
N ARG A 213 -23.50 -1.74 -12.48
CA ARG A 213 -22.75 -0.52 -12.16
C ARG A 213 -21.31 -0.63 -12.59
N ASN A 214 -20.79 0.47 -13.14
CA ASN A 214 -19.37 0.65 -13.41
C ASN A 214 -18.67 0.99 -12.09
N TYR A 215 -17.94 0.05 -11.50
CA TYR A 215 -17.08 0.31 -10.36
C TYR A 215 -15.62 0.45 -10.83
N GLN A 216 -15.05 1.64 -10.63
CA GLN A 216 -13.67 1.98 -10.95
C GLN A 216 -12.81 1.76 -9.71
N TYR A 217 -12.19 0.58 -9.57
CA TYR A 217 -11.38 0.26 -8.39
C TYR A 217 -10.07 -0.47 -8.74
N GLU A 218 -9.67 -1.46 -7.93
CA GLU A 218 -8.33 -2.05 -7.94
C GLU A 218 -8.29 -3.48 -8.49
N PHE A 219 -9.43 -4.06 -8.90
CA PHE A 219 -9.46 -5.36 -9.56
C PHE A 219 -10.27 -5.32 -10.86
N PRO A 220 -9.78 -4.65 -11.92
CA PRO A 220 -10.39 -4.66 -13.25
C PRO A 220 -10.87 -6.03 -13.73
N TYR A 221 -12.19 -6.23 -13.77
CA TYR A 221 -12.79 -7.51 -14.12
C TYR A 221 -14.19 -7.31 -14.74
N VAL A 222 -14.24 -7.35 -16.07
CA VAL A 222 -15.49 -7.18 -16.82
C VAL A 222 -16.26 -8.49 -16.81
N VAL A 223 -17.54 -8.41 -16.44
CA VAL A 223 -18.46 -9.55 -16.50
C VAL A 223 -19.73 -9.19 -17.25
N ILE A 224 -20.18 -10.07 -18.13
CA ILE A 224 -21.44 -9.94 -18.89
C ILE A 224 -22.31 -11.18 -18.65
N GLN A 225 -23.55 -10.98 -18.21
CA GLN A 225 -24.55 -12.02 -17.98
C GLN A 225 -25.57 -12.07 -19.12
N THR A 226 -25.84 -13.24 -19.68
CA THR A 226 -26.90 -13.42 -20.71
C THR A 226 -28.29 -13.31 -20.11
N LYS A 227 -29.32 -13.06 -20.94
CA LYS A 227 -30.70 -13.31 -20.50
C LYS A 227 -30.91 -14.81 -20.18
N LYS A 228 -31.86 -15.11 -19.29
CA LYS A 228 -32.30 -16.50 -19.01
C LYS A 228 -32.81 -17.15 -20.30
N PHE A 229 -32.43 -18.41 -20.52
CA PHE A 229 -32.87 -19.18 -21.68
C PHE A 229 -33.19 -20.64 -21.34
N LYS A 230 -34.10 -21.26 -22.11
CA LYS A 230 -34.35 -22.70 -22.08
C LYS A 230 -33.58 -23.42 -23.20
N LEU A 231 -33.20 -24.66 -22.97
CA LEU A 231 -32.56 -25.54 -23.96
C LEU A 231 -33.57 -26.55 -24.52
N ASP A 232 -34.40 -26.11 -25.46
CA ASP A 232 -35.33 -27.00 -26.19
C ASP A 232 -34.66 -27.60 -27.45
N SER A 233 -33.61 -26.95 -27.94
CA SER A 233 -32.74 -27.35 -29.05
C SER A 233 -31.32 -26.86 -28.75
N LYS A 234 -30.36 -27.22 -29.62
CA LYS A 234 -29.03 -26.60 -29.61
C LYS A 234 -29.15 -25.08 -29.62
N LYS A 235 -28.35 -24.41 -28.80
CA LYS A 235 -28.25 -22.94 -28.74
C LYS A 235 -26.81 -22.51 -28.78
N ASN A 236 -26.57 -21.38 -29.45
CA ASN A 236 -25.27 -20.80 -29.67
C ASN A 236 -25.21 -19.39 -29.06
N PHE A 237 -24.13 -19.10 -28.32
CA PHE A 237 -23.87 -17.80 -27.71
C PHE A 237 -22.45 -17.34 -28.04
N ILE A 238 -22.30 -16.09 -28.48
CA ILE A 238 -21.01 -15.54 -28.89
C ILE A 238 -20.68 -14.32 -28.03
N PHE A 239 -19.57 -14.42 -27.29
CA PHE A 239 -18.89 -13.28 -26.68
C PHE A 239 -17.66 -12.90 -27.50
N TYR A 240 -17.22 -11.65 -27.37
CA TYR A 240 -16.04 -11.17 -28.09
C TYR A 240 -15.19 -10.24 -27.24
N GLY A 241 -13.93 -10.10 -27.65
CA GLY A 241 -13.10 -8.96 -27.30
C GLY A 241 -12.36 -8.38 -28.50
N LEU A 242 -12.09 -7.08 -28.46
CA LEU A 242 -11.34 -6.31 -29.45
C LEU A 242 -10.23 -5.55 -28.74
N PHE A 243 -8.98 -5.76 -29.16
CA PHE A 243 -7.84 -4.98 -28.70
C PHE A 243 -7.50 -3.86 -29.70
N VAL A 244 -7.27 -2.64 -29.21
CA VAL A 244 -6.85 -1.48 -30.00
C VAL A 244 -5.64 -0.83 -29.35
N GLU A 245 -4.53 -0.79 -30.06
CA GLU A 245 -3.27 -0.21 -29.60
C GLU A 245 -3.24 1.32 -29.80
N ASN A 246 -2.63 2.04 -28.86
CA ASN A 246 -2.32 3.47 -28.96
C ASN A 246 -3.52 4.36 -29.35
N TYR A 247 -4.66 4.12 -28.72
CA TYR A 247 -5.90 4.86 -28.92
C TYR A 247 -5.97 6.11 -28.04
N LYS A 248 -5.49 7.23 -28.58
CA LYS A 248 -5.37 8.50 -27.84
C LYS A 248 -6.71 9.19 -27.56
N GLU A 249 -7.68 9.05 -28.45
CA GLU A 249 -8.98 9.71 -28.32
C GLU A 249 -9.86 9.10 -27.21
N ILE A 250 -10.87 9.85 -26.79
CA ILE A 250 -11.91 9.37 -25.89
C ILE A 250 -13.14 9.07 -26.73
N ARG A 251 -13.62 7.82 -26.67
CA ARG A 251 -14.83 7.42 -27.40
C ARG A 251 -16.07 7.61 -26.56
N GLU A 252 -17.13 8.09 -27.20
CA GLU A 252 -18.50 8.10 -26.66
C GLU A 252 -19.40 7.04 -27.31
N GLU A 253 -18.80 6.16 -28.13
CA GLU A 253 -19.50 5.07 -28.82
C GLU A 253 -18.61 3.83 -28.87
N GLU A 254 -19.24 2.65 -28.83
CA GLU A 254 -18.57 1.37 -29.08
C GLU A 254 -17.98 1.30 -30.50
N PHE A 255 -17.01 0.41 -30.69
CA PHE A 255 -16.55 -0.01 -32.00
C PHE A 255 -17.57 -0.99 -32.61
N GLU A 256 -17.81 -0.85 -33.91
CA GLU A 256 -18.51 -1.89 -34.68
C GLU A 256 -17.63 -3.12 -34.80
N ILE A 257 -18.19 -4.29 -34.51
CA ILE A 257 -17.48 -5.57 -34.53
C ILE A 257 -18.15 -6.48 -35.55
N ASN A 258 -17.37 -6.97 -36.50
CA ASN A 258 -17.85 -8.00 -37.43
C ASN A 258 -18.23 -9.26 -36.64
N PRO A 259 -19.33 -9.95 -37.01
CA PRO A 259 -19.64 -11.26 -36.44
C PRO A 259 -18.46 -12.22 -36.54
N SER A 260 -18.40 -13.18 -35.62
CA SER A 260 -17.39 -14.24 -35.66
C SER A 260 -17.40 -14.91 -37.04
N PRO A 261 -16.24 -15.04 -37.72
CA PRO A 261 -16.18 -15.79 -38.98
C PRO A 261 -16.33 -17.30 -38.75
N ILE A 262 -16.25 -17.76 -37.50
CA ILE A 262 -16.38 -19.15 -37.09
C ILE A 262 -17.56 -19.22 -36.12
N VAL A 263 -18.68 -19.77 -36.59
CA VAL A 263 -19.88 -20.05 -35.79
C VAL A 263 -20.19 -21.53 -35.92
N ASN A 264 -20.11 -22.24 -34.80
CA ASN A 264 -20.34 -23.67 -34.73
C ASN A 264 -21.82 -23.94 -34.46
N HIS A 265 -22.47 -24.58 -35.42
CA HIS A 265 -23.84 -25.08 -35.24
C HIS A 265 -23.88 -26.55 -34.80
N GLU A 266 -22.75 -27.24 -34.91
CA GLU A 266 -22.58 -28.66 -34.60
C GLU A 266 -21.35 -28.90 -33.74
N PHE A 267 -21.40 -29.94 -32.90
CA PHE A 267 -20.28 -30.28 -32.04
C PHE A 267 -19.13 -30.86 -32.86
N THR A 268 -17.97 -30.21 -32.77
CA THR A 268 -16.74 -30.74 -33.34
C THR A 268 -16.17 -31.82 -32.43
N LYS A 269 -15.78 -32.96 -32.99
CA LYS A 269 -15.09 -34.01 -32.23
C LYS A 269 -13.65 -33.57 -31.95
N LEU A 270 -13.24 -33.70 -30.68
CA LEU A 270 -11.84 -33.53 -30.29
C LEU A 270 -11.08 -34.81 -30.68
N GLU A 271 -10.07 -34.67 -31.55
CA GLU A 271 -9.27 -35.80 -32.02
C GLU A 271 -8.10 -36.06 -31.07
N ASN A 272 -7.48 -34.99 -30.59
CA ASN A 272 -6.37 -35.00 -29.63
C ASN A 272 -6.75 -34.25 -28.35
N ALA A 273 -7.83 -34.70 -27.71
CA ALA A 273 -8.32 -34.14 -26.46
C ALA A 273 -7.22 -34.16 -25.38
N LYS A 274 -6.94 -33.00 -24.80
CA LYS A 274 -6.05 -32.81 -23.66
C LYS A 274 -6.88 -32.53 -22.40
N LYS A 275 -6.44 -33.08 -21.28
CA LYS A 275 -6.95 -32.75 -19.95
C LYS A 275 -5.84 -32.98 -18.94
N ILE A 276 -5.51 -31.96 -18.16
CA ILE A 276 -4.56 -32.14 -17.07
C ILE A 276 -5.26 -32.88 -15.92
N THR A 277 -4.54 -33.78 -15.27
CA THR A 277 -4.97 -34.40 -14.02
C THR A 277 -3.87 -34.18 -13.01
N HIS A 278 -4.21 -33.59 -11.86
CA HIS A 278 -3.25 -33.44 -10.77
C HIS A 278 -2.98 -34.81 -10.15
N LYS A 279 -1.73 -35.04 -9.74
CA LYS A 279 -1.34 -36.27 -9.02
C LYS A 279 -1.88 -36.31 -7.59
N ILE A 280 -2.25 -35.14 -7.06
CA ILE A 280 -2.89 -34.98 -5.76
C ILE A 280 -4.34 -34.51 -5.97
N ASP A 281 -5.25 -35.13 -5.23
CA ASP A 281 -6.63 -34.65 -5.14
C ASP A 281 -6.74 -33.50 -4.14
N PHE A 282 -7.28 -32.38 -4.60
CA PHE A 282 -7.59 -31.23 -3.77
C PHE A 282 -9.03 -31.28 -3.26
N GLY A 283 -9.20 -30.94 -1.98
CA GLY A 283 -10.49 -30.82 -1.32
C GLY A 283 -11.00 -29.38 -1.29
N ASN A 284 -12.11 -29.17 -0.60
CA ASN A 284 -12.60 -27.83 -0.30
C ASN A 284 -11.63 -27.10 0.65
N THR A 285 -11.68 -25.78 0.66
CA THR A 285 -10.91 -24.99 1.63
C THR A 285 -11.39 -25.25 3.05
N ILE A 286 -10.46 -25.30 4.00
CA ILE A 286 -10.76 -25.32 5.43
C ILE A 286 -10.81 -23.88 5.93
N VAL A 287 -11.94 -23.54 6.56
CA VAL A 287 -12.22 -22.25 7.20
C VAL A 287 -12.49 -22.53 8.68
N GLY A 288 -12.01 -21.65 9.56
CA GLY A 288 -12.33 -21.72 10.98
C GLY A 288 -13.81 -21.41 11.25
N LEU A 289 -14.39 -22.13 12.21
CA LEU A 289 -15.71 -21.84 12.77
C LEU A 289 -15.74 -20.48 13.45
N ASP A 290 -16.91 -19.86 13.53
CA ASP A 290 -17.13 -18.65 14.33
C ASP A 290 -16.76 -18.93 15.80
N ILE A 291 -16.11 -17.96 16.44
CA ILE A 291 -15.77 -18.05 17.86
C ILE A 291 -16.66 -17.12 18.68
N GLN A 292 -17.20 -17.63 19.78
CA GLN A 292 -18.05 -16.84 20.66
C GLN A 292 -17.23 -15.74 21.35
N GLY A 293 -17.79 -14.53 21.46
CA GLY A 293 -17.07 -13.37 22.00
C GLY A 293 -16.51 -13.59 23.41
N GLU A 294 -17.28 -14.16 24.33
CA GLU A 294 -16.80 -14.47 25.69
C GLU A 294 -15.73 -15.56 25.72
N GLU A 295 -15.87 -16.59 24.88
CA GLU A 295 -14.86 -17.64 24.74
C GLU A 295 -13.53 -17.04 24.25
N LEU A 296 -13.58 -16.17 23.23
CA LEU A 296 -12.40 -15.49 22.69
C LEU A 296 -11.76 -14.57 23.73
N LYS A 297 -12.55 -13.68 24.36
CA LYS A 297 -12.05 -12.73 25.36
C LYS A 297 -11.40 -13.43 26.55
N SER A 298 -11.91 -14.58 26.98
CA SER A 298 -11.33 -15.34 28.11
C SER A 298 -9.89 -15.84 27.88
N LYS A 299 -9.42 -15.87 26.63
CA LYS A 299 -8.07 -16.30 26.25
C LYS A 299 -7.02 -15.21 26.45
N PHE A 300 -7.43 -13.95 26.64
CA PHE A 300 -6.55 -12.79 26.68
C PHE A 300 -6.71 -12.00 27.97
N LYS A 301 -5.69 -11.24 28.37
CA LYS A 301 -5.74 -10.32 29.51
C LYS A 301 -5.67 -8.87 29.04
N ASN A 302 -6.07 -7.94 29.90
CA ASN A 302 -5.96 -6.50 29.65
C ASN A 302 -6.58 -6.09 28.31
N ILE A 303 -7.79 -6.57 28.02
CA ILE A 303 -8.49 -6.24 26.77
C ILE A 303 -8.79 -4.74 26.74
N ARG A 304 -8.45 -4.11 25.63
CA ARG A 304 -8.59 -2.68 25.37
C ARG A 304 -9.17 -2.49 23.98
N ASN A 305 -9.77 -1.33 23.76
CA ASN A 305 -10.17 -0.88 22.42
C ASN A 305 -11.03 -1.92 21.67
N LEU A 306 -11.93 -2.59 22.39
CA LEU A 306 -12.84 -3.60 21.86
C LEU A 306 -13.78 -3.01 20.80
N GLU A 307 -13.78 -3.62 19.61
CA GLU A 307 -14.66 -3.29 18.49
C GLU A 307 -15.70 -4.41 18.32
N GLU A 308 -16.98 -4.04 18.35
CA GLU A 308 -18.11 -4.96 18.25
C GLU A 308 -19.17 -4.43 17.26
N GLU A 309 -19.83 -5.34 16.55
CA GLU A 309 -20.96 -5.04 15.66
C GLU A 309 -22.06 -6.08 15.92
N ASN A 310 -23.28 -5.63 16.22
CA ASN A 310 -24.43 -6.50 16.50
C ASN A 310 -24.15 -7.61 17.53
N GLY A 311 -23.37 -7.31 18.57
CA GLY A 311 -23.00 -8.25 19.64
C GLY A 311 -21.90 -9.26 19.26
N LYS A 312 -21.34 -9.18 18.04
CA LYS A 312 -20.17 -9.97 17.63
C LYS A 312 -18.89 -9.16 17.82
N VAL A 313 -17.86 -9.80 18.37
CA VAL A 313 -16.51 -9.22 18.48
C VAL A 313 -15.87 -9.19 17.10
N LEU A 314 -15.38 -8.02 16.68
CA LEU A 314 -14.67 -7.82 15.42
C LEU A 314 -13.14 -7.79 15.64
N SER A 315 -12.69 -6.99 16.60
CA SER A 315 -11.29 -6.96 17.00
C SER A 315 -11.09 -6.33 18.38
N PHE A 316 -9.91 -6.54 18.96
CA PHE A 316 -9.48 -5.83 20.16
C PHE A 316 -7.96 -5.84 20.29
N PHE A 317 -7.44 -5.01 21.19
CA PHE A 317 -6.07 -5.07 21.64
C PHE A 317 -6.01 -5.76 23.00
N ALA A 318 -4.96 -6.52 23.27
CA ALA A 318 -4.80 -7.24 24.52
C ALA A 318 -3.33 -7.45 24.89
N ASP A 319 -3.10 -7.92 26.11
CA ASP A 319 -1.78 -8.27 26.63
C ASP A 319 -0.74 -7.16 26.33
N ASN A 320 0.44 -7.54 25.85
CA ASN A 320 1.52 -6.67 25.42
C ASN A 320 1.35 -6.32 23.92
N TYR A 321 0.46 -5.36 23.63
CA TYR A 321 0.15 -4.81 22.30
C TYR A 321 -0.45 -5.73 21.24
N LYS A 322 -0.80 -6.99 21.55
CA LYS A 322 -1.42 -7.91 20.60
C LYS A 322 -2.70 -7.33 20.01
N HIS A 323 -2.85 -7.44 18.70
CA HIS A 323 -4.09 -7.10 17.99
C HIS A 323 -4.76 -8.39 17.51
N VAL A 324 -5.99 -8.64 17.96
CA VAL A 324 -6.76 -9.85 17.65
C VAL A 324 -7.90 -9.49 16.71
N ILE A 325 -8.02 -10.20 15.60
CA ILE A 325 -9.00 -9.98 14.54
C ILE A 325 -9.82 -11.24 14.36
N THR A 326 -11.15 -11.12 14.34
CA THR A 326 -12.04 -12.26 14.07
C THR A 326 -12.31 -12.42 12.59
N LYS A 327 -12.74 -13.62 12.20
CA LYS A 327 -13.23 -13.91 10.85
C LYS A 327 -14.27 -12.90 10.37
N GLU A 328 -15.19 -12.54 11.26
CA GLU A 328 -16.28 -11.61 10.99
C GLU A 328 -15.78 -10.24 10.55
N LYS A 329 -14.70 -9.72 11.16
CA LYS A 329 -14.13 -8.43 10.75
C LYS A 329 -13.49 -8.51 9.37
N GLU A 330 -12.81 -9.60 9.05
CA GLU A 330 -12.21 -9.78 7.72
C GLU A 330 -13.25 -9.72 6.62
N LEU A 331 -14.44 -10.28 6.84
CA LEU A 331 -15.53 -10.26 5.85
C LEU A 331 -16.19 -8.88 5.67
N LEU A 332 -15.82 -7.89 6.49
CA LEU A 332 -16.33 -6.51 6.41
C LEU A 332 -15.34 -5.52 5.75
N VAL A 333 -14.15 -5.99 5.35
CA VAL A 333 -13.10 -5.12 4.79
C VAL A 333 -12.73 -5.52 3.36
N GLU A 334 -12.60 -4.53 2.47
CA GLU A 334 -12.10 -4.74 1.10
C GLU A 334 -10.61 -5.14 1.08
N ARG A 335 -9.84 -4.60 2.03
CA ARG A 335 -8.39 -4.81 2.12
C ARG A 335 -8.08 -5.85 3.20
N PRO A 336 -7.46 -6.99 2.86
CA PRO A 336 -7.34 -8.12 3.77
C PRO A 336 -6.38 -7.82 4.91
N HIS A 337 -6.71 -8.21 6.15
CA HIS A 337 -5.81 -8.02 7.29
C HIS A 337 -4.47 -8.70 7.03
N GLY A 338 -3.38 -7.96 7.23
CA GLY A 338 -2.02 -8.45 6.99
C GLY A 338 -0.97 -7.74 7.82
N HIS A 339 0.22 -8.32 7.87
CA HIS A 339 1.35 -7.78 8.63
C HIS A 339 2.68 -8.12 7.98
N ILE A 340 3.61 -7.17 8.07
CA ILE A 340 5.00 -7.32 7.64
C ILE A 340 5.83 -7.52 8.90
N LEU A 341 6.48 -8.66 9.04
CA LEU A 341 7.44 -8.93 10.11
C LEU A 341 8.81 -8.43 9.66
N ILE A 342 9.43 -7.53 10.43
CA ILE A 342 10.83 -7.11 10.23
C ILE A 342 11.67 -7.46 11.45
N HIS A 343 12.91 -7.90 11.23
CA HIS A 343 13.87 -8.29 12.27
C HIS A 343 15.31 -8.19 11.75
N GLY A 344 16.28 -8.35 12.65
CA GLY A 344 17.71 -8.13 12.39
C GLY A 344 18.11 -6.68 12.68
N ASP A 345 18.85 -6.05 11.78
CA ASP A 345 19.46 -4.74 12.03
C ASP A 345 18.59 -3.55 11.58
N ILE A 346 17.39 -3.48 12.17
CA ILE A 346 16.31 -2.54 11.79
C ILE A 346 16.75 -1.07 11.89
N LEU A 347 17.29 -0.64 13.03
CA LEU A 347 17.58 0.78 13.28
C LEU A 347 18.67 1.33 12.38
N ASN A 348 19.61 0.49 11.95
CA ASN A 348 20.64 0.92 11.03
C ASN A 348 20.19 0.90 9.56
N ALA A 349 18.99 0.36 9.27
CA ALA A 349 18.51 0.07 7.91
C ALA A 349 19.61 -0.59 7.08
N SER A 350 20.26 -1.60 7.65
CA SER A 350 21.35 -2.28 6.96
C SER A 350 20.82 -3.42 6.09
N GLU A 351 21.72 -4.05 5.36
CA GLU A 351 21.41 -5.17 4.48
C GLU A 351 20.99 -6.42 5.27
N ASN A 352 21.22 -6.43 6.59
CA ASN A 352 20.81 -7.49 7.51
C ASN A 352 19.42 -7.25 8.14
N VAL A 353 18.52 -6.58 7.42
CA VAL A 353 17.10 -6.53 7.77
C VAL A 353 16.39 -7.63 7.02
N PHE A 354 15.78 -8.56 7.75
CA PHE A 354 15.03 -9.66 7.19
C PHE A 354 13.54 -9.39 7.37
N ALA A 355 12.76 -9.52 6.30
CA ALA A 355 11.32 -9.32 6.31
C ALA A 355 10.53 -10.46 5.68
N SER A 356 9.28 -10.60 6.12
CA SER A 356 8.27 -11.44 5.48
C SER A 356 6.86 -10.88 5.72
N THR A 357 5.92 -11.22 4.85
CA THR A 357 4.54 -10.72 4.92
C THR A 357 3.54 -11.85 5.07
N GLY A 358 2.65 -11.77 6.06
CA GLY A 358 1.55 -12.72 6.25
C GLY A 358 0.17 -12.04 6.18
N PHE A 359 -0.84 -12.79 5.77
CA PHE A 359 -2.23 -12.33 5.69
C PHE A 359 -3.19 -13.31 6.37
N ILE A 360 -4.30 -12.78 6.89
CA ILE A 360 -5.32 -13.56 7.59
C ILE A 360 -5.89 -14.70 6.74
N SER A 361 -5.95 -14.56 5.42
CA SER A 361 -6.51 -15.52 4.47
C SER A 361 -5.61 -16.74 4.18
N GLY A 362 -4.94 -17.27 5.21
CA GLY A 362 -4.12 -18.49 5.11
C GLY A 362 -2.87 -18.29 4.25
N ILE A 363 -2.28 -17.11 4.29
CA ILE A 363 -0.97 -16.79 3.69
C ILE A 363 -0.01 -16.63 4.86
N PHE A 364 0.70 -17.71 5.19
CA PHE A 364 1.49 -17.77 6.43
C PHE A 364 2.81 -17.00 6.31
N SER A 365 3.34 -16.87 5.09
CA SER A 365 4.46 -16.00 4.74
C SER A 365 4.48 -15.76 3.22
N SER A 366 4.98 -14.62 2.78
CA SER A 366 5.15 -14.18 1.39
C SER A 366 6.15 -13.03 1.38
N HIS A 367 6.62 -12.59 0.20
CA HIS A 367 7.60 -11.50 0.09
C HIS A 367 8.78 -11.64 1.08
N ILE A 368 9.36 -12.85 1.18
CA ILE A 368 10.47 -13.12 2.09
C ILE A 368 11.74 -12.47 1.52
N VAL A 369 12.36 -11.54 2.25
CA VAL A 369 13.49 -10.71 1.76
C VAL A 369 14.52 -10.42 2.83
N LEU A 370 15.81 -10.60 2.51
CA LEU A 370 16.94 -10.16 3.34
C LEU A 370 17.62 -8.98 2.65
N GLY A 371 17.50 -7.79 3.22
CA GLY A 371 18.01 -6.54 2.66
C GLY A 371 17.06 -5.99 1.59
N ASN A 372 17.50 -5.97 0.33
CA ASN A 372 16.75 -5.32 -0.75
C ASN A 372 15.40 -6.02 -1.02
N THR A 373 14.29 -5.31 -0.85
CA THR A 373 12.93 -5.89 -0.92
C THR A 373 12.48 -6.25 -2.35
N ASN A 374 13.20 -5.78 -3.38
CA ASN A 374 12.85 -6.08 -4.77
C ASN A 374 13.72 -7.20 -5.34
N PHE A 375 15.03 -7.18 -5.09
CA PHE A 375 16.00 -8.06 -5.75
C PHE A 375 16.33 -9.32 -4.94
N HIS A 376 16.22 -9.27 -3.61
CA HIS A 376 16.64 -10.38 -2.74
C HIS A 376 15.49 -11.33 -2.37
N LYS A 377 14.32 -11.25 -3.03
CA LYS A 377 13.15 -12.05 -2.67
C LYS A 377 13.40 -13.55 -2.82
N LEU A 378 13.13 -14.29 -1.75
CA LEU A 378 13.01 -15.75 -1.77
C LEU A 378 11.65 -16.17 -2.33
N SER A 379 10.57 -15.54 -1.87
CA SER A 379 9.19 -15.83 -2.25
C SER A 379 8.46 -14.61 -2.83
N GLY A 380 7.47 -14.86 -3.67
CA GLY A 380 6.73 -13.84 -4.42
C GLY A 380 5.66 -13.09 -3.63
N ASP A 381 4.97 -12.20 -4.34
CA ASP A 381 4.01 -11.23 -3.82
C ASP A 381 2.57 -11.78 -3.82
N VAL A 382 1.73 -11.25 -2.94
CA VAL A 382 0.27 -11.49 -2.99
C VAL A 382 -0.35 -10.50 -3.97
N ARG A 383 -0.71 -10.99 -5.16
CA ARG A 383 -1.13 -10.16 -6.31
C ARG A 383 -2.62 -9.80 -6.34
N ASN A 384 -3.44 -10.40 -5.48
CA ASN A 384 -4.88 -10.16 -5.42
C ASN A 384 -5.41 -10.14 -3.98
N MET A 385 -6.12 -9.07 -3.63
CA MET A 385 -6.57 -8.78 -2.27
C MET A 385 -7.78 -9.62 -1.80
N LEU A 386 -8.46 -10.33 -2.72
CA LEU A 386 -9.54 -11.26 -2.41
C LEU A 386 -9.08 -12.72 -2.29
N ASN A 387 -7.78 -12.98 -2.43
CA ASN A 387 -7.20 -14.32 -2.38
C ASN A 387 -7.83 -15.27 -3.45
N VAL A 388 -8.14 -14.73 -4.63
CA VAL A 388 -8.69 -15.51 -5.76
C VAL A 388 -7.67 -16.52 -6.26
N GLN A 389 -6.44 -16.06 -6.52
CA GLN A 389 -5.30 -16.93 -6.80
C GLN A 389 -4.62 -17.33 -5.48
N LYS A 390 -4.55 -18.64 -5.22
CA LYS A 390 -4.07 -19.20 -3.94
C LYS A 390 -2.68 -19.79 -4.05
N ILE A 391 -2.07 -19.78 -5.23
CA ILE A 391 -0.71 -20.26 -5.43
C ILE A 391 0.35 -19.44 -4.67
N ALA A 392 0.13 -18.13 -4.46
CA ALA A 392 1.14 -17.24 -3.89
C ALA A 392 1.36 -17.46 -2.38
N GLY A 393 2.63 -17.32 -1.96
CA GLY A 393 3.08 -17.43 -0.57
C GLY A 393 3.17 -18.88 -0.05
N LEU A 394 3.60 -19.01 1.19
CA LEU A 394 3.59 -20.25 1.94
C LEU A 394 2.15 -20.60 2.35
N ARG A 395 1.68 -21.76 1.88
CA ARG A 395 0.34 -22.31 2.12
C ARG A 395 0.42 -23.66 2.82
N ILE A 396 -0.61 -23.98 3.61
CA ILE A 396 -0.71 -25.25 4.35
C ILE A 396 -2.00 -25.96 3.94
N TYR A 397 -1.86 -27.21 3.53
CA TYR A 397 -2.95 -28.12 3.22
C TYR A 397 -2.98 -29.24 4.25
N ILE A 398 -4.19 -29.59 4.71
CA ILE A 398 -4.42 -30.73 5.61
C ILE A 398 -5.14 -31.81 4.81
N GLU A 399 -4.65 -33.05 4.90
CA GLU A 399 -5.35 -34.18 4.28
C GLU A 399 -6.61 -34.54 5.08
N VAL A 400 -7.76 -34.46 4.43
CA VAL A 400 -9.08 -34.83 4.96
C VAL A 400 -9.78 -35.68 3.91
N ASP A 401 -10.28 -36.85 4.29
CA ASP A 401 -10.95 -37.81 3.38
C ASP A 401 -10.14 -38.12 2.11
N ASN A 402 -8.81 -38.33 2.27
CA ASN A 402 -7.83 -38.56 1.20
C ASN A 402 -7.69 -37.39 0.19
N LYS A 403 -8.10 -36.17 0.56
CA LYS A 403 -7.94 -34.96 -0.23
C LYS A 403 -7.20 -33.88 0.55
N TYR A 404 -6.27 -33.19 -0.11
CA TYR A 404 -5.56 -32.07 0.49
C TYR A 404 -6.41 -30.81 0.45
N SER A 405 -6.81 -30.33 1.62
CA SER A 405 -7.72 -29.19 1.80
C SER A 405 -6.93 -27.99 2.33
N LEU A 406 -6.96 -26.87 1.60
CA LEU A 406 -6.18 -25.67 1.91
C LEU A 406 -6.74 -24.93 3.13
N LEU A 407 -5.89 -24.59 4.10
CA LEU A 407 -6.24 -23.64 5.17
C LEU A 407 -6.35 -22.21 4.60
N THR A 408 -7.51 -21.58 4.78
CA THR A 408 -7.76 -20.21 4.30
C THR A 408 -8.10 -19.25 5.45
N LEU A 409 -9.38 -18.96 5.69
CA LEU A 409 -9.77 -17.95 6.66
C LEU A 409 -9.89 -18.60 8.06
N PRO A 410 -9.08 -18.20 9.06
CA PRO A 410 -9.14 -18.75 10.42
C PRO A 410 -10.36 -18.23 11.18
N SER A 411 -10.62 -18.81 12.35
CA SER A 411 -11.63 -18.30 13.29
C SER A 411 -11.23 -16.93 13.82
N TYR A 412 -9.94 -16.77 14.13
CA TYR A 412 -9.34 -15.48 14.47
C TYR A 412 -7.83 -15.47 14.18
N PHE A 413 -7.27 -14.26 14.09
CA PHE A 413 -5.90 -13.96 13.75
C PHE A 413 -5.29 -13.03 14.80
N GLU A 414 -4.13 -13.39 15.33
CA GLU A 414 -3.39 -12.57 16.29
C GLU A 414 -2.16 -11.98 15.58
N ILE A 415 -1.99 -10.67 15.69
CA ILE A 415 -0.82 -9.93 15.21
C ILE A 415 -0.04 -9.42 16.43
N ASN A 416 1.24 -9.73 16.48
CA ASN A 416 2.21 -9.16 17.41
C ASN A 416 3.42 -8.60 16.64
N ALA A 417 4.30 -7.85 17.31
CA ALA A 417 5.42 -7.18 16.65
C ALA A 417 6.41 -8.12 15.93
N ASN A 418 6.57 -9.35 16.40
CA ASN A 418 7.47 -10.33 15.81
C ASN A 418 6.79 -11.65 15.45
N SER A 419 5.47 -11.75 15.60
CA SER A 419 4.76 -12.99 15.32
C SER A 419 3.36 -12.80 14.78
N LEU A 420 2.93 -13.79 14.00
CA LEU A 420 1.59 -13.93 13.48
C LEU A 420 1.03 -15.28 13.93
N LYS A 421 -0.24 -15.32 14.32
CA LYS A 421 -0.90 -16.57 14.72
C LYS A 421 -2.29 -16.68 14.13
N TRP A 422 -2.52 -17.77 13.41
CA TRP A 422 -3.82 -18.16 12.85
C TRP A 422 -4.40 -19.28 13.69
N VAL A 423 -5.65 -19.12 14.12
CA VAL A 423 -6.35 -20.14 14.91
C VAL A 423 -7.60 -20.62 14.18
N TYR A 424 -7.60 -21.90 13.82
CA TYR A 424 -8.72 -22.55 13.14
C TYR A 424 -9.45 -23.42 14.15
N LYS A 425 -10.55 -22.92 14.71
CA LYS A 425 -11.47 -23.76 15.49
C LYS A 425 -12.27 -24.61 14.50
N LEU A 426 -12.21 -25.92 14.64
CA LEU A 426 -12.94 -26.89 13.82
C LEU A 426 -13.86 -27.71 14.72
N ASP A 427 -14.75 -28.51 14.15
CA ASP A 427 -15.70 -29.33 14.94
C ASP A 427 -14.97 -30.26 15.92
N ASN A 428 -13.90 -30.90 15.44
CA ASN A 428 -13.21 -31.95 16.15
C ASN A 428 -11.80 -31.59 16.63
N ASP A 429 -11.26 -30.42 16.30
CA ASP A 429 -9.93 -29.99 16.74
C ASP A 429 -9.78 -28.46 16.69
N THR A 430 -8.63 -27.96 17.10
CA THR A 430 -8.22 -26.58 16.83
C THR A 430 -6.79 -26.58 16.34
N PHE A 431 -6.55 -25.95 15.20
CA PHE A 431 -5.19 -25.74 14.70
C PHE A 431 -4.69 -24.37 15.14
N GLU A 432 -3.50 -24.36 15.73
CA GLU A 432 -2.73 -23.14 15.92
C GLU A 432 -1.54 -23.17 14.96
N ILE A 433 -1.45 -22.14 14.13
CA ILE A 433 -0.30 -21.92 13.26
C ILE A 433 0.34 -20.61 13.67
N THR A 434 1.63 -20.61 13.98
CA THR A 434 2.38 -19.39 14.29
C THR A 434 3.54 -19.21 13.32
N TYR A 435 3.80 -17.96 12.95
CA TYR A 435 4.99 -17.57 12.21
C TYR A 435 5.72 -16.52 13.03
N ASP A 436 6.91 -16.87 13.52
CA ASP A 436 7.69 -16.11 14.50
C ASP A 436 9.00 -15.63 13.87
N ALA A 437 9.44 -14.41 14.20
CA ALA A 437 10.73 -13.84 13.83
C ALA A 437 11.54 -13.50 15.11
N LEU A 438 12.85 -13.75 15.09
CA LEU A 438 13.73 -13.39 16.20
C LEU A 438 14.26 -11.97 15.98
N ILE A 439 13.89 -11.02 16.84
CA ILE A 439 14.08 -9.59 16.58
C ILE A 439 15.53 -9.20 16.27
N ASN A 440 16.51 -9.93 16.83
CA ASN A 440 17.95 -9.67 16.69
C ASN A 440 18.73 -10.68 15.82
N ASP A 441 18.07 -11.68 15.26
CA ASP A 441 18.73 -12.77 14.49
C ASP A 441 18.11 -12.88 13.10
N LEU A 442 18.83 -13.38 12.10
CA LEU A 442 18.28 -13.61 10.75
C LEU A 442 17.56 -14.96 10.67
N GLN A 443 16.57 -15.14 11.55
CA GLN A 443 15.85 -16.39 11.73
C GLN A 443 14.34 -16.17 11.89
N GLN A 444 13.58 -16.90 11.10
CA GLN A 444 12.13 -17.02 11.20
C GLN A 444 11.74 -18.48 11.44
N SER A 445 10.53 -18.73 11.95
CA SER A 445 10.03 -20.10 12.15
C SER A 445 8.52 -20.18 12.01
N LEU A 446 8.07 -21.15 11.24
CA LEU A 446 6.68 -21.59 11.17
C LEU A 446 6.47 -22.76 12.13
N GLU A 447 5.41 -22.73 12.91
CA GLU A 447 4.96 -23.86 13.73
C GLU A 447 3.48 -24.16 13.46
N PHE A 448 3.16 -25.43 13.29
CA PHE A 448 1.78 -25.94 13.24
C PHE A 448 1.54 -26.82 14.47
N LYS A 449 0.36 -26.72 15.08
CA LYS A 449 -0.09 -27.54 16.21
C LYS A 449 -1.58 -27.89 16.12
N SER A 450 -1.89 -29.17 16.28
CA SER A 450 -3.20 -29.67 16.69
C SER A 450 -3.32 -29.60 18.21
N LEU A 451 -4.30 -28.85 18.73
CA LEU A 451 -4.47 -28.69 20.17
C LEU A 451 -4.99 -29.95 20.87
N LYS A 452 -5.69 -30.84 20.14
CA LYS A 452 -6.07 -32.16 20.68
C LYS A 452 -4.99 -33.23 20.45
N GLY A 453 -3.87 -32.90 19.82
CA GLY A 453 -2.82 -33.85 19.50
C GLY A 453 -3.21 -34.87 18.44
N ILE A 454 -4.25 -34.60 17.65
CA ILE A 454 -4.65 -35.41 16.51
C ILE A 454 -3.56 -35.29 15.44
N LYS A 455 -3.24 -36.41 14.81
CA LYS A 455 -2.18 -36.48 13.81
C LYS A 455 -2.77 -36.37 12.41
N TYR A 456 -2.14 -35.56 11.59
CA TYR A 456 -2.54 -35.26 10.21
C TYR A 456 -1.38 -35.48 9.25
N ASN A 457 -1.72 -35.72 7.99
CA ASN A 457 -0.77 -35.49 6.91
C ASN A 457 -0.91 -34.03 6.46
N VAL A 458 0.22 -33.35 6.37
CA VAL A 458 0.28 -31.92 6.08
C VAL A 458 1.18 -31.69 4.88
N LEU A 459 0.70 -30.92 3.91
CA LEU A 459 1.48 -30.47 2.77
C LEU A 459 1.64 -28.95 2.83
N ILE A 460 2.88 -28.48 2.80
CA ILE A 460 3.20 -27.07 2.62
C ILE A 460 3.58 -26.84 1.17
N THR A 461 3.11 -25.74 0.58
CA THR A 461 3.56 -25.28 -0.74
C THR A 461 4.09 -23.85 -0.64
N GLU A 462 5.20 -23.55 -1.30
CA GLU A 462 5.74 -22.19 -1.37
C GLU A 462 6.43 -21.95 -2.72
N PRO A 463 5.91 -21.05 -3.58
CA PRO A 463 6.62 -20.65 -4.79
C PRO A 463 7.91 -19.92 -4.46
N ILE A 464 9.04 -20.51 -4.89
CA ILE A 464 10.35 -19.90 -4.75
C ILE A 464 10.65 -19.12 -6.02
N ILE A 465 11.13 -17.89 -5.87
CA ILE A 465 11.52 -17.05 -7.00
C ILE A 465 13.02 -16.80 -7.03
N MET A 466 13.64 -16.58 -5.86
CA MET A 466 15.05 -16.23 -5.71
C MET A 466 15.48 -15.12 -6.72
N GLY A 467 14.68 -14.06 -6.79
CA GLY A 467 14.74 -13.01 -7.81
C GLY A 467 13.58 -12.02 -7.73
N GLU A 468 13.36 -11.23 -8.78
CA GLU A 468 12.45 -10.06 -8.74
C GLU A 468 10.99 -10.42 -9.01
N VAL A 469 10.76 -11.39 -9.88
CA VAL A 469 9.45 -11.81 -10.35
C VAL A 469 9.40 -13.33 -10.52
N GLU A 470 8.20 -13.88 -10.38
CA GLU A 470 7.92 -15.30 -10.58
C GLU A 470 8.27 -15.70 -12.02
N ASN A 471 8.83 -16.90 -12.18
CA ASN A 471 9.16 -17.49 -13.49
C ASN A 471 10.12 -16.64 -14.36
N GLY A 472 10.84 -15.69 -13.76
CA GLY A 472 11.79 -14.85 -14.50
C GLY A 472 13.12 -15.53 -14.80
N ARG A 473 13.50 -16.55 -14.02
CA ARG A 473 14.79 -17.25 -14.10
C ARG A 473 14.75 -18.62 -13.43
N GLY A 474 15.79 -19.43 -13.64
CA GLY A 474 15.95 -20.70 -12.93
C GLY A 474 16.37 -20.50 -11.48
N ILE A 475 15.94 -21.39 -10.59
CA ILE A 475 16.27 -21.36 -9.16
C ILE A 475 17.54 -22.19 -8.90
N ASP A 476 18.44 -21.69 -8.06
CA ASP A 476 19.62 -22.43 -7.59
C ASP A 476 19.41 -22.88 -6.14
N PHE A 477 19.73 -24.14 -5.85
CA PHE A 477 19.48 -24.73 -4.55
C PHE A 477 20.38 -25.94 -4.27
N GLU A 478 20.48 -26.30 -3.00
CA GLU A 478 21.32 -27.36 -2.47
C GLU A 478 20.50 -28.16 -1.43
N VAL A 479 20.29 -29.46 -1.65
CA VAL A 479 19.65 -30.34 -0.65
C VAL A 479 20.73 -30.87 0.28
N ASN A 480 20.93 -30.21 1.42
CA ASN A 480 22.05 -30.51 2.32
C ASN A 480 21.82 -31.80 3.11
N SER A 481 20.55 -32.10 3.42
CA SER A 481 20.15 -33.33 4.10
C SER A 481 18.68 -33.65 3.82
N LYS A 482 18.14 -34.71 4.42
CA LYS A 482 16.71 -35.04 4.31
C LYS A 482 15.77 -33.99 4.90
N LYS A 483 16.27 -33.05 5.72
CA LYS A 483 15.47 -32.04 6.44
C LYS A 483 15.88 -30.61 6.12
N GLU A 484 16.83 -30.43 5.20
CA GLU A 484 17.48 -29.14 4.98
C GLU A 484 17.66 -28.88 3.48
N ILE A 485 17.24 -27.69 3.07
CA ILE A 485 17.43 -27.17 1.71
C ILE A 485 17.90 -25.71 1.77
N THR A 486 18.94 -25.39 1.01
CA THR A 486 19.45 -24.03 0.82
C THR A 486 19.09 -23.52 -0.57
N PHE A 487 18.65 -22.28 -0.69
CA PHE A 487 18.50 -21.55 -1.96
C PHE A 487 19.58 -20.49 -2.09
N THR A 488 20.15 -20.32 -3.29
CA THR A 488 21.21 -19.34 -3.54
C THR A 488 20.92 -18.47 -4.76
N ALA A 489 21.56 -17.31 -4.82
CA ALA A 489 21.42 -16.38 -5.94
C ALA A 489 22.36 -16.66 -7.13
N LYS A 490 23.01 -17.83 -7.24
CA LYS A 490 24.03 -18.11 -8.28
C LYS A 490 23.55 -17.91 -9.73
N LYS A 491 22.24 -18.03 -9.98
CA LYS A 491 21.60 -17.80 -11.30
C LYS A 491 21.11 -16.36 -11.51
N ASN A 492 21.31 -15.48 -10.54
CA ASN A 492 20.98 -14.05 -10.63
C ASN A 492 22.25 -13.21 -10.66
N GLN A 493 22.74 -12.90 -11.87
CA GLN A 493 23.99 -12.15 -12.05
C GLN A 493 23.96 -10.79 -11.35
N MET A 494 22.84 -10.06 -11.43
CA MET A 494 22.67 -8.76 -10.78
C MET A 494 22.83 -8.87 -9.25
N VAL A 495 22.36 -9.95 -8.65
CA VAL A 495 22.61 -10.23 -7.23
C VAL A 495 24.05 -10.66 -7.00
N MET A 496 24.58 -11.58 -7.79
CA MET A 496 25.96 -12.07 -7.63
C MET A 496 27.03 -10.98 -7.73
N ASP A 497 26.79 -9.95 -8.55
CA ASP A 497 27.72 -8.82 -8.72
C ASP A 497 27.87 -7.96 -7.45
N ARG A 498 26.87 -7.96 -6.56
CA ARG A 498 26.82 -7.10 -5.36
C ARG A 498 26.74 -7.88 -4.04
N TYR A 499 26.10 -9.05 -4.07
CA TYR A 499 25.79 -9.93 -2.94
C TYR A 499 25.99 -11.41 -3.32
N PRO A 500 27.24 -11.84 -3.61
CA PRO A 500 27.53 -13.21 -4.06
C PRO A 500 27.17 -14.28 -3.02
N ASP A 501 27.09 -13.90 -1.75
CA ASP A 501 26.81 -14.79 -0.63
C ASP A 501 25.34 -14.77 -0.17
N LEU A 502 24.42 -14.08 -0.88
CA LEU A 502 22.99 -14.12 -0.54
C LEU A 502 22.45 -15.54 -0.67
N LYS A 503 21.91 -16.04 0.44
CA LYS A 503 21.27 -17.36 0.50
C LYS A 503 20.28 -17.50 1.64
N TYR A 504 19.34 -18.41 1.44
CA TYR A 504 18.29 -18.78 2.39
C TYR A 504 18.34 -20.27 2.67
N LYS A 505 17.95 -20.69 3.87
CA LYS A 505 17.95 -22.10 4.26
C LYS A 505 16.71 -22.45 5.06
N TYR A 506 15.98 -23.46 4.60
CA TYR A 506 14.93 -24.11 5.36
C TYR A 506 15.50 -25.30 6.15
N ILE A 507 15.11 -25.41 7.42
CA ILE A 507 15.47 -26.51 8.31
C ILE A 507 14.21 -27.01 9.02
N SER A 508 13.83 -28.27 8.79
CA SER A 508 12.72 -28.90 9.50
C SER A 508 13.20 -29.58 10.78
N ALA A 509 12.54 -29.30 11.90
CA ALA A 509 12.78 -30.02 13.16
C ALA A 509 12.26 -31.48 13.09
N ASN A 510 11.17 -31.68 12.35
CA ASN A 510 10.52 -32.98 12.16
C ASN A 510 11.00 -33.68 10.89
N ASP A 511 10.77 -34.98 10.80
CA ASP A 511 10.94 -35.71 9.54
C ASP A 511 9.98 -35.14 8.49
N VAL A 512 10.53 -34.85 7.31
CA VAL A 512 9.81 -34.20 6.21
C VAL A 512 10.29 -34.78 4.88
N GLU A 513 9.38 -34.87 3.92
CA GLU A 513 9.73 -35.10 2.52
C GLU A 513 9.82 -33.76 1.81
N ILE A 514 11.02 -33.41 1.34
CA ILE A 514 11.27 -32.23 0.52
C ILE A 514 11.04 -32.63 -0.94
N LEU A 515 10.09 -31.96 -1.58
CA LEU A 515 9.60 -32.26 -2.93
C LEU A 515 9.51 -30.95 -3.73
N ASP A 516 9.21 -31.08 -5.02
CA ASP A 516 8.86 -29.98 -5.92
C ASP A 516 7.44 -30.18 -6.48
N ASP A 517 7.02 -29.28 -7.36
CA ASP A 517 5.69 -29.26 -7.94
C ASP A 517 5.41 -30.38 -8.95
N GLN A 518 6.37 -31.26 -9.26
CA GLN A 518 6.08 -32.51 -10.01
C GLN A 518 5.19 -33.47 -9.25
N GLU A 519 5.14 -33.34 -7.92
CA GLU A 519 4.22 -34.11 -7.06
C GLU A 519 2.77 -33.67 -7.24
N ILE A 520 2.52 -32.45 -7.75
CA ILE A 520 1.18 -31.96 -8.06
C ILE A 520 0.91 -32.06 -9.56
N PHE A 521 1.79 -31.50 -10.39
CA PHE A 521 1.55 -31.28 -11.82
C PHE A 521 2.23 -32.32 -12.75
N GLY A 522 3.02 -33.25 -12.20
CA GLY A 522 3.77 -34.19 -13.04
C GLY A 522 4.77 -33.50 -13.96
N ASP A 523 4.78 -33.89 -15.24
CA ASP A 523 5.74 -33.39 -16.22
C ASP A 523 5.51 -31.90 -16.59
N ASP A 524 4.35 -31.33 -16.21
CA ASP A 524 3.99 -29.94 -16.47
C ASP A 524 4.43 -28.96 -15.35
N ALA A 525 5.12 -29.47 -14.33
CA ALA A 525 5.69 -28.68 -13.24
C ALA A 525 6.60 -27.56 -13.73
N SER A 526 6.37 -26.34 -13.25
CA SER A 526 6.98 -25.13 -13.80
C SER A 526 6.89 -23.88 -12.93
N TYR A 527 6.47 -23.99 -11.66
CA TYR A 527 6.26 -22.84 -10.76
C TYR A 527 7.39 -22.64 -9.74
N GLY A 528 8.45 -23.43 -9.82
CA GLY A 528 9.56 -23.35 -8.87
C GLY A 528 9.11 -23.52 -7.42
N MET A 529 8.11 -24.38 -7.17
CA MET A 529 7.40 -24.41 -5.90
C MET A 529 7.96 -25.51 -4.98
N LEU A 530 8.38 -25.11 -3.78
CA LEU A 530 8.84 -25.98 -2.70
C LEU A 530 7.65 -26.68 -2.07
N LEU A 531 7.72 -28.00 -1.99
CA LEU A 531 6.76 -28.82 -1.26
C LEU A 531 7.43 -29.47 -0.05
N LEU A 532 6.79 -29.33 1.11
CA LEU A 532 7.21 -30.01 2.33
C LEU A 532 6.04 -30.87 2.82
N LYS A 533 6.20 -32.19 2.75
CA LYS A 533 5.17 -33.15 3.15
C LYS A 533 5.54 -33.79 4.48
N TYR A 534 4.68 -33.58 5.47
CA TYR A 534 4.76 -34.17 6.80
C TYR A 534 3.70 -35.26 6.92
N ARG A 535 4.07 -36.44 7.44
CA ARG A 535 3.15 -37.56 7.62
C ARG A 535 2.87 -37.84 9.08
N ASN A 536 1.59 -38.02 9.41
CA ASN A 536 1.14 -38.44 10.74
C ASN A 536 1.72 -37.58 11.87
N VAL A 537 1.65 -36.25 11.71
CA VAL A 537 2.14 -35.26 12.69
C VAL A 537 0.98 -34.53 13.35
N SER A 538 1.06 -34.33 14.67
CA SER A 538 0.18 -33.41 15.39
C SER A 538 0.81 -32.02 15.55
N SER A 539 2.10 -31.90 15.29
CA SER A 539 2.81 -30.63 15.26
C SER A 539 4.09 -30.73 14.44
N PHE A 540 4.53 -29.64 13.83
CA PHE A 540 5.87 -29.52 13.26
C PHE A 540 6.42 -28.11 13.42
N LYS A 541 7.75 -27.97 13.32
CA LYS A 541 8.45 -26.68 13.26
C LYS A 541 9.36 -26.64 12.04
N LEU A 542 9.26 -25.57 11.26
CA LEU A 542 10.06 -25.28 10.08
C LEU A 542 10.76 -23.94 10.30
N HIS A 543 12.09 -23.95 10.28
CA HIS A 543 12.91 -22.75 10.44
C HIS A 543 13.36 -22.24 9.08
N LEU A 544 13.47 -20.92 8.97
CA LEU A 544 14.05 -20.23 7.83
C LEU A 544 15.20 -19.34 8.32
N LEU A 545 16.39 -19.53 7.74
CA LEU A 545 17.55 -18.69 7.98
C LEU A 545 17.89 -17.91 6.70
N GLY A 546 18.33 -16.67 6.85
CA GLY A 546 18.92 -15.87 5.79
C GLY A 546 20.37 -15.50 6.13
N THR A 547 21.21 -15.33 5.12
CA THR A 547 22.54 -14.73 5.31
C THR A 547 23.02 -14.02 4.04
N LEU A 548 23.82 -12.98 4.25
CA LEU A 548 24.64 -12.30 3.24
C LEU A 548 26.14 -12.63 3.41
N GLU A 549 26.45 -13.59 4.30
CA GLU A 549 27.80 -14.05 4.60
C GLU A 549 28.03 -15.47 4.06
N LYS A 550 29.31 -15.85 3.98
CA LYS A 550 29.73 -17.17 3.51
C LYS A 550 29.11 -18.32 4.31
N ASP A 551 28.84 -18.14 5.60
CA ASP A 551 28.28 -19.18 6.45
C ASP A 551 26.98 -18.68 7.12
N PHE A 552 26.07 -19.60 7.41
CA PHE A 552 24.89 -19.28 8.23
C PHE A 552 25.30 -19.23 9.70
N LYS A 553 24.68 -18.34 10.48
CA LYS A 553 24.68 -18.48 11.93
C LYS A 553 23.96 -19.78 12.32
N ASN A 554 24.35 -20.35 13.46
CA ASN A 554 23.71 -21.57 13.96
C ASN A 554 22.23 -21.32 14.25
N LEU A 555 21.39 -22.32 13.96
CA LEU A 555 19.99 -22.31 14.35
C LEU A 555 19.88 -22.11 15.86
N LYS A 556 19.06 -21.15 16.28
CA LYS A 556 18.85 -20.81 17.68
C LYS A 556 17.48 -21.30 18.13
N GLU A 557 17.45 -22.16 19.14
CA GLU A 557 16.21 -22.42 19.86
C GLU A 557 15.89 -21.24 20.79
N TYR A 558 14.61 -20.97 20.97
CA TYR A 558 14.13 -19.79 21.70
C TYR A 558 12.81 -20.06 22.39
N ASP A 559 12.57 -19.32 23.48
CA ASP A 559 11.28 -19.27 24.15
C ASP A 559 10.42 -18.17 23.51
N LYS A 560 9.23 -18.53 23.05
CA LYS A 560 8.35 -17.62 22.30
C LYS A 560 7.92 -16.40 23.12
N LEU A 561 7.62 -16.58 24.41
CA LEU A 561 7.16 -15.49 25.25
C LEU A 561 8.29 -14.51 25.56
N LYS A 562 9.51 -15.01 25.77
CA LYS A 562 10.69 -14.15 25.94
C LYS A 562 11.04 -13.39 24.67
N GLU A 563 10.94 -14.03 23.51
CA GLU A 563 11.20 -13.36 22.23
C GLU A 563 10.13 -12.30 21.92
N GLU A 564 8.87 -12.61 22.20
CA GLU A 564 7.76 -11.65 22.15
C GLU A 564 8.02 -10.44 23.07
N GLU A 565 8.40 -10.67 24.32
CA GLU A 565 8.74 -9.60 25.26
C GLU A 565 9.91 -8.75 24.77
N LEU A 566 10.96 -9.39 24.23
CA LEU A 566 12.12 -8.70 23.67
C LEU A 566 11.75 -7.82 22.49
N ALA A 567 10.96 -8.33 21.54
CA ALA A 567 10.48 -7.58 20.39
C ALA A 567 9.59 -6.40 20.80
N ASN A 568 8.63 -6.63 21.69
CA ASN A 568 7.74 -5.58 22.18
C ASN A 568 8.52 -4.50 22.94
N ASN A 569 9.50 -4.89 23.75
CA ASN A 569 10.39 -3.95 24.43
C ASN A 569 11.25 -3.16 23.43
N PHE A 570 11.71 -3.78 22.33
CA PHE A 570 12.43 -3.07 21.27
C PHE A 570 11.58 -1.93 20.70
N TYR A 571 10.38 -2.22 20.18
CA TYR A 571 9.51 -1.21 19.59
C TYR A 571 9.04 -0.17 20.62
N HIS A 572 8.64 -0.59 21.82
CA HIS A 572 8.26 0.31 22.89
C HIS A 572 9.42 1.22 23.32
N SER A 573 10.67 0.75 23.29
CA SER A 573 11.82 1.57 23.69
C SER A 573 12.14 2.73 22.73
N ILE A 574 11.65 2.69 21.49
CA ILE A 574 11.82 3.78 20.52
C ILE A 574 10.93 4.97 20.91
N ILE A 575 9.66 4.71 21.17
CA ILE A 575 8.67 5.69 21.67
C ILE A 575 7.97 5.09 22.89
N PRO A 576 8.54 5.27 24.10
CA PRO A 576 7.97 4.72 25.34
C PRO A 576 6.84 5.61 25.87
N LEU A 577 5.88 5.92 25.01
CA LEU A 577 4.72 6.73 25.34
C LEU A 577 3.75 5.90 26.17
N LYS A 578 3.32 6.47 27.31
CA LYS A 578 2.22 5.91 28.10
C LYS A 578 1.35 7.03 28.65
N ILE A 579 0.10 7.07 28.22
CA ILE A 579 -0.92 8.00 28.68
C ILE A 579 -1.81 7.29 29.71
N GLU A 580 -1.92 7.87 30.90
CA GLU A 580 -2.64 7.31 32.05
C GLU A 580 -3.56 8.36 32.69
N GLY A 581 -4.52 7.89 33.48
CA GLY A 581 -5.55 8.70 34.12
C GLY A 581 -6.95 8.27 33.69
N ASN A 582 -7.96 9.07 34.05
CA ASN A 582 -9.32 8.87 33.57
C ASN A 582 -9.48 9.48 32.16
N VAL A 583 -8.92 8.80 31.15
CA VAL A 583 -8.88 9.26 29.77
C VAL A 583 -10.07 8.78 28.94
N SER A 584 -10.49 9.59 27.96
CA SER A 584 -11.47 9.16 26.96
C SER A 584 -10.94 8.02 26.08
N ASN A 585 -11.82 7.23 25.48
CA ASN A 585 -11.43 6.10 24.61
C ASN A 585 -10.48 6.54 23.48
N ARG A 586 -10.73 7.72 22.88
CA ARG A 586 -9.89 8.27 21.80
C ARG A 586 -8.46 8.59 22.24
N ILE A 587 -8.29 9.09 23.47
CA ILE A 587 -6.96 9.34 24.05
C ILE A 587 -6.28 8.02 24.42
N ASN A 588 -7.02 7.08 25.04
CA ASN A 588 -6.47 5.77 25.40
C ASN A 588 -5.97 4.99 24.17
N ALA A 589 -6.64 5.13 23.02
CA ALA A 589 -6.23 4.49 21.77
C ALA A 589 -4.82 4.90 21.30
N PHE A 590 -4.31 6.07 21.72
CA PHE A 590 -2.94 6.48 21.37
C PHE A 590 -1.87 5.57 21.97
N ASN A 591 -2.13 4.90 23.10
CA ASN A 591 -1.18 3.96 23.71
C ASN A 591 -0.90 2.75 22.80
N ASP A 592 -1.95 2.11 22.29
CA ASP A 592 -1.78 0.98 21.38
C ASP A 592 -1.31 1.46 20.00
N LEU A 593 -1.84 2.59 19.50
CA LEU A 593 -1.46 3.12 18.20
C LEU A 593 0.01 3.54 18.13
N SER A 594 0.56 4.14 19.20
CA SER A 594 1.94 4.61 19.17
C SER A 594 2.93 3.48 18.94
N PHE A 595 2.70 2.34 19.59
CA PHE A 595 3.48 1.12 19.39
C PHE A 595 3.44 0.66 17.93
N TRP A 596 2.23 0.54 17.36
CA TRP A 596 2.07 0.04 16.00
C TRP A 596 2.57 1.02 14.93
N TYR A 597 2.46 2.32 15.16
CA TYR A 597 2.98 3.32 14.23
C TYR A 597 4.51 3.42 14.26
N VAL A 598 5.18 3.09 15.38
CA VAL A 598 6.64 2.88 15.39
C VAL A 598 6.99 1.72 14.45
N HIS A 599 6.30 0.57 14.59
CA HIS A 599 6.51 -0.56 13.68
C HIS A 599 6.31 -0.15 12.21
N ASN A 600 5.17 0.48 11.89
CA ASN A 600 4.83 0.85 10.51
C ASN A 600 5.87 1.84 9.93
N ALA A 601 6.35 2.80 10.73
CA ALA A 601 7.40 3.72 10.32
C ALA A 601 8.76 3.03 10.12
N LEU A 602 9.09 2.03 10.94
CA LEU A 602 10.32 1.26 10.80
C LEU A 602 10.28 0.34 9.57
N VAL A 603 9.13 -0.22 9.20
CA VAL A 603 8.97 -0.90 7.89
C VAL A 603 9.30 0.07 6.75
N HIS A 604 8.66 1.24 6.72
CA HIS A 604 8.92 2.28 5.71
C HIS A 604 10.40 2.70 5.65
N TYR A 605 11.11 2.68 6.79
CA TYR A 605 12.53 3.05 6.88
C TYR A 605 13.48 1.92 6.50
N SER A 606 13.36 0.72 7.09
CA SER A 606 14.41 -0.31 7.04
C SER A 606 14.12 -1.45 6.07
N SER A 607 12.87 -1.62 5.65
CA SER A 607 12.47 -2.60 4.65
C SER A 607 11.34 -2.01 3.80
N PRO A 608 11.63 -1.04 2.91
CA PRO A 608 10.60 -0.19 2.29
C PRO A 608 9.65 -0.98 1.37
N HIS A 609 8.51 -1.42 1.91
CA HIS A 609 7.38 -2.00 1.18
C HIS A 609 6.10 -1.92 2.03
N GLY A 610 4.94 -2.09 1.39
CA GLY A 610 3.62 -2.10 2.02
C GLY A 610 2.79 -3.31 1.59
N LEU A 611 1.57 -3.40 2.12
CA LEU A 611 0.68 -4.53 1.83
C LEU A 611 0.16 -4.49 0.38
N GLU A 612 -0.23 -3.31 -0.10
CA GLU A 612 -0.60 -3.09 -1.51
C GLU A 612 0.59 -2.65 -2.37
N GLN A 613 1.53 -1.92 -1.77
CA GLN A 613 2.75 -1.41 -2.45
C GLN A 613 3.96 -2.28 -2.10
N PHE A 614 3.95 -3.54 -2.54
CA PHE A 614 5.01 -4.51 -2.23
C PHE A 614 6.34 -4.22 -2.95
N ASN A 615 6.32 -3.48 -4.06
CA ASN A 615 7.54 -3.00 -4.72
C ASN A 615 7.91 -1.60 -4.21
N GLY A 616 9.02 -1.53 -3.48
CA GLY A 616 9.58 -0.29 -2.95
C GLY A 616 11.09 -0.32 -3.01
N ALA A 617 11.73 -0.94 -2.00
CA ALA A 617 13.18 -1.10 -1.77
C ALA A 617 13.98 0.20 -1.59
N ALA A 618 13.67 1.24 -2.35
CA ALA A 618 14.34 2.52 -2.31
C ALA A 618 13.85 3.40 -1.16
N TRP A 619 14.67 4.38 -0.78
CA TRP A 619 14.21 5.55 -0.04
C TRP A 619 13.76 6.61 -1.03
N GLY A 620 12.52 7.09 -0.90
CA GLY A 620 12.11 8.37 -1.47
C GLY A 620 12.82 9.50 -0.73
N THR A 621 13.48 10.41 -1.44
CA THR A 621 14.30 11.48 -0.83
C THR A 621 13.47 12.34 0.14
N ARG A 622 12.28 12.74 -0.30
CA ARG A 622 11.30 13.46 0.53
C ARG A 622 10.76 12.59 1.67
N ASP A 623 10.54 11.31 1.41
CA ASP A 623 9.88 10.42 2.38
C ASP A 623 10.80 10.08 3.55
N VAL A 624 12.08 9.80 3.28
CA VAL A 624 13.06 9.54 4.35
C VAL A 624 13.34 10.79 5.19
N CYS A 625 13.29 11.98 4.58
CA CYS A 625 13.41 13.28 5.28
C CYS A 625 12.15 13.67 6.09
N GLN A 626 11.06 12.90 5.98
CA GLN A 626 9.83 13.11 6.74
C GLN A 626 9.60 11.98 7.73
N GLY A 627 9.01 10.86 7.30
CA GLY A 627 8.55 9.81 8.23
C GLY A 627 9.65 9.29 9.16
N PRO A 628 10.73 8.67 8.62
CA PRO A 628 11.84 8.16 9.41
C PRO A 628 12.60 9.26 10.16
N PHE A 629 12.93 10.37 9.50
CA PHE A 629 13.65 11.47 10.13
C PHE A 629 12.87 12.08 11.30
N GLU A 630 11.59 12.44 11.13
CA GLU A 630 10.74 13.01 12.18
C GLU A 630 10.46 12.00 13.29
N LEU A 631 10.35 10.70 12.98
CA LEU A 631 10.30 9.65 14.01
C LEU A 631 11.56 9.69 14.87
N PHE A 632 12.76 9.68 14.28
CA PHE A 632 14.01 9.62 15.04
C PHE A 632 14.32 10.92 15.79
N ILE A 633 13.89 12.06 15.27
CA ILE A 633 13.90 13.32 16.03
C ILE A 633 12.99 13.19 17.27
N THR A 634 11.76 12.70 17.09
CA THR A 634 10.80 12.54 18.19
C THR A 634 11.27 11.51 19.24
N ALA A 635 11.87 10.41 18.78
CA ALA A 635 12.45 9.35 19.59
C ALA A 635 13.81 9.71 20.19
N GLN A 636 14.35 10.90 19.87
CA GLN A 636 15.64 11.39 20.34
C GLN A 636 16.81 10.47 19.96
N LYS A 637 16.71 9.83 18.79
CA LYS A 637 17.74 9.00 18.14
C LYS A 637 18.50 9.84 17.12
N TYR A 638 19.17 10.88 17.61
CA TYR A 638 19.78 11.91 16.77
C TYR A 638 20.91 11.38 15.89
N ASP A 639 21.59 10.32 16.33
CA ASP A 639 22.61 9.62 15.54
C ASP A 639 22.01 9.01 14.26
N LEU A 640 20.81 8.43 14.34
CA LEU A 640 20.08 7.89 13.18
C LEU A 640 19.57 9.01 12.27
N ALA A 641 19.05 10.09 12.85
CA ALA A 641 18.63 11.28 12.10
C ALA A 641 19.80 11.92 11.33
N LYS A 642 20.98 12.08 11.97
CA LYS A 642 22.22 12.54 11.33
C LYS A 642 22.62 11.61 10.19
N ARG A 643 22.51 10.29 10.37
CA ARG A 643 22.85 9.33 9.32
C ARG A 643 21.94 9.45 8.10
N ILE A 644 20.63 9.62 8.29
CA ILE A 644 19.68 9.86 7.20
C ILE A 644 20.09 11.11 6.42
N LEU A 645 20.41 12.20 7.12
CA LEU A 645 20.86 13.45 6.48
C LEU A 645 22.10 13.21 5.63
N LEU A 646 23.16 12.65 6.22
CA LEU A 646 24.42 12.42 5.50
C LEU A 646 24.23 11.50 4.28
N LYS A 647 23.51 10.37 4.43
CA LYS A 647 23.17 9.47 3.31
C LYS A 647 22.34 10.16 2.23
N THR A 648 21.48 11.11 2.61
CA THR A 648 20.67 11.86 1.63
C THR A 648 21.52 12.88 0.91
N PHE A 649 22.36 13.65 1.61
CA PHE A 649 23.30 14.59 1.02
C PHE A 649 24.29 13.89 0.05
N GLU A 650 24.68 12.65 0.35
CA GLU A 650 25.48 11.80 -0.57
C GLU A 650 24.85 11.57 -1.94
N ARG A 651 23.52 11.76 -2.06
CA ARG A 651 22.75 11.55 -3.30
C ARG A 651 22.61 12.80 -4.16
N GLN A 652 23.09 13.94 -3.70
CA GLN A 652 23.03 15.16 -4.49
C GLN A 652 23.88 14.99 -5.76
N PHE A 653 23.36 15.40 -6.90
CA PHE A 653 24.08 15.29 -8.17
C PHE A 653 25.12 16.42 -8.30
N ILE A 654 26.37 16.09 -8.62
CA ILE A 654 27.45 17.09 -8.77
C ILE A 654 27.20 18.01 -9.97
N GLU A 655 26.56 17.53 -11.03
CA GLU A 655 26.31 18.31 -12.24
C GLU A 655 25.14 19.29 -12.04
N SER A 656 24.00 18.82 -11.54
CA SER A 656 22.80 19.64 -11.42
C SER A 656 22.62 20.31 -10.05
N GLY A 657 23.17 19.76 -8.97
CA GLY A 657 22.86 20.15 -7.59
C GLY A 657 21.50 19.64 -7.09
N ASP A 658 20.78 18.89 -7.92
CA ASP A 658 19.48 18.29 -7.59
C ASP A 658 19.64 16.94 -6.87
N TYR A 659 18.52 16.37 -6.42
CA TYR A 659 18.47 15.04 -5.82
C TYR A 659 17.56 14.10 -6.62
N PRO A 660 17.81 12.79 -6.56
CA PRO A 660 16.90 11.83 -7.16
C PRO A 660 15.54 11.82 -6.45
N GLN A 661 14.45 11.47 -7.16
CA GLN A 661 13.13 11.29 -6.53
C GLN A 661 13.20 10.21 -5.44
N TRP A 662 13.91 9.11 -5.75
CA TRP A 662 14.20 8.00 -4.86
C TRP A 662 15.54 7.37 -5.23
N PHE A 663 16.18 6.70 -4.27
CA PHE A 663 17.46 6.01 -4.45
C PHE A 663 17.55 4.74 -3.61
N MET A 664 18.25 3.72 -4.12
CA MET A 664 18.62 2.56 -3.30
C MET A 664 19.66 2.98 -2.25
N PHE A 665 19.48 2.59 -1.00
CA PHE A 665 20.38 2.95 0.11
C PHE A 665 21.41 1.84 0.46
N ASP A 666 21.44 0.78 -0.36
CA ASP A 666 22.29 -0.40 -0.29
C ASP A 666 23.35 -0.42 -1.43
N LYS A 667 23.96 -1.58 -1.76
CA LYS A 667 24.96 -1.69 -2.85
C LYS A 667 24.39 -1.51 -4.26
N TYR A 668 23.07 -1.44 -4.42
CA TYR A 668 22.40 -1.06 -5.66
C TYR A 668 22.24 0.45 -5.82
N TYR A 669 23.01 1.24 -5.08
CA TYR A 669 22.92 2.70 -5.06
C TYR A 669 22.92 3.42 -6.42
N TYR A 670 23.41 2.78 -7.48
CA TYR A 670 23.39 3.27 -8.86
C TYR A 670 21.99 3.19 -9.51
N ILE A 671 21.03 2.50 -8.86
CA ILE A 671 19.62 2.42 -9.25
C ILE A 671 18.88 3.51 -8.48
N GLN A 672 18.48 4.55 -9.20
CA GLN A 672 17.82 5.74 -8.67
C GLN A 672 17.04 6.44 -9.78
N ALA A 673 16.08 7.27 -9.41
CA ALA A 673 15.40 8.16 -10.35
C ALA A 673 16.22 9.44 -10.58
N HIS A 674 16.73 9.66 -11.78
CA HIS A 674 17.58 10.82 -12.10
C HIS A 674 16.82 12.14 -12.22
N GLU A 675 15.48 12.09 -12.34
CA GLU A 675 14.60 13.25 -12.35
C GLU A 675 13.72 13.23 -11.09
N SER A 676 13.32 14.41 -10.64
CA SER A 676 12.58 14.59 -9.39
C SER A 676 11.60 15.77 -9.46
N HIS A 677 10.66 15.79 -8.52
CA HIS A 677 9.76 16.93 -8.33
C HIS A 677 10.51 18.13 -7.76
N GLY A 678 10.00 19.35 -8.01
CA GLY A 678 10.68 20.59 -7.64
C GLY A 678 10.80 20.82 -6.13
N ASP A 679 10.01 20.11 -5.32
CA ASP A 679 10.10 20.20 -3.85
C ASP A 679 11.18 19.29 -3.24
N ILE A 680 11.67 18.28 -3.98
CA ILE A 680 12.61 17.28 -3.46
C ILE A 680 13.87 17.93 -2.89
N ILE A 681 14.42 18.94 -3.57
CA ILE A 681 15.63 19.66 -3.15
C ILE A 681 15.47 20.42 -1.81
N VAL A 682 14.23 20.72 -1.40
CA VAL A 682 13.96 21.49 -0.18
C VAL A 682 13.98 20.62 1.08
N TRP A 683 13.65 19.33 0.96
CA TRP A 683 13.52 18.42 2.11
C TRP A 683 14.83 18.17 2.86
N PRO A 684 15.99 17.93 2.20
CA PRO A 684 17.27 17.83 2.91
C PRO A 684 17.63 19.12 3.67
N LEU A 685 17.29 20.29 3.12
CA LEU A 685 17.52 21.58 3.76
C LEU A 685 16.65 21.76 5.02
N LYS A 686 15.35 21.46 4.92
CA LYS A 686 14.43 21.49 6.07
C LYS A 686 14.87 20.51 7.16
N ALA A 687 15.25 19.29 6.77
CA ALA A 687 15.69 18.26 7.71
C ALA A 687 17.00 18.68 8.41
N LEU A 688 17.95 19.28 7.69
CA LEU A 688 19.16 19.86 8.29
C LEU A 688 18.81 20.94 9.31
N ALA A 689 17.93 21.88 8.96
CA ALA A 689 17.49 22.94 9.86
C ALA A 689 16.87 22.38 11.15
N THR A 690 15.98 21.38 11.01
CA THR A 690 15.33 20.69 12.14
C THR A 690 16.36 19.98 13.03
N TYR A 691 17.36 19.31 12.43
CA TYR A 691 18.42 18.65 13.18
C TYR A 691 19.25 19.65 13.99
N LEU A 692 19.61 20.79 13.39
CA LEU A 692 20.34 21.86 14.07
C LEU A 692 19.52 22.44 15.23
N GLU A 693 18.24 22.76 15.00
CA GLU A 693 17.32 23.30 16.00
C GLU A 693 17.17 22.39 17.22
N VAL A 694 17.06 21.08 17.00
CA VAL A 694 16.83 20.11 18.08
C VAL A 694 18.12 19.79 18.83
N THR A 695 19.22 19.56 18.12
CA THR A 695 20.44 18.95 18.70
C THR A 695 21.51 19.96 19.08
N GLY A 696 21.50 21.17 18.53
CA GLY A 696 22.63 22.09 18.67
C GLY A 696 23.91 21.64 17.95
N ASP A 697 23.92 20.49 17.25
CA ASP A 697 25.14 19.91 16.66
C ASP A 697 25.53 20.62 15.36
N ARG A 698 26.30 21.72 15.50
CA ARG A 698 26.85 22.46 14.36
C ARG A 698 27.99 21.74 13.65
N SER A 699 28.56 20.69 14.24
CA SER A 699 29.67 19.95 13.61
C SER A 699 29.24 19.28 12.30
N ILE A 700 27.95 18.98 12.13
CA ILE A 700 27.38 18.39 10.91
C ILE A 700 27.66 19.25 9.67
N LEU A 701 27.77 20.57 9.80
CA LEU A 701 28.02 21.50 8.69
C LEU A 701 29.38 21.24 8.01
N SER A 702 30.35 20.75 8.79
CA SER A 702 31.72 20.44 8.35
C SER A 702 31.92 18.96 7.97
N GLU A 703 30.92 18.10 8.17
CA GLU A 703 30.99 16.70 7.76
C GLU A 703 31.14 16.58 6.25
N LYS A 704 31.98 15.66 5.79
CA LYS A 704 32.31 15.52 4.38
C LYS A 704 31.67 14.28 3.77
N VAL A 705 30.85 14.50 2.74
CA VAL A 705 30.17 13.45 1.97
C VAL A 705 30.46 13.60 0.47
N SER A 706 30.30 12.52 -0.30
CA SER A 706 30.45 12.57 -1.77
C SER A 706 29.21 13.17 -2.42
N TYR A 707 29.32 13.58 -3.68
CA TYR A 707 28.16 13.73 -4.56
C TYR A 707 27.94 12.45 -5.36
N MET A 708 26.81 12.34 -6.05
CA MET A 708 26.56 11.38 -7.11
C MET A 708 26.83 12.03 -8.48
N SER A 709 27.45 11.33 -9.43
CA SER A 709 27.63 11.83 -10.80
C SER A 709 26.58 11.25 -11.74
N LEU A 710 25.88 12.12 -12.47
CA LEU A 710 24.98 11.72 -13.57
C LEU A 710 25.76 11.12 -14.75
N GLN A 711 27.01 11.54 -14.96
CA GLN A 711 27.83 11.06 -16.07
C GLN A 711 28.36 9.65 -15.83
N THR A 712 28.87 9.37 -14.63
CA THR A 712 29.43 8.03 -14.32
C THR A 712 28.45 7.10 -13.63
N ASN A 713 27.31 7.61 -13.16
CA ASN A 713 26.36 6.93 -12.28
C ASN A 713 27.05 6.28 -11.07
N ASP A 714 27.98 7.01 -10.47
CA ASP A 714 28.75 6.60 -9.31
C ASP A 714 29.08 7.80 -8.42
N PHE A 715 29.54 7.54 -7.19
CA PHE A 715 29.93 8.60 -6.27
C PHE A 715 31.21 9.31 -6.73
N THR A 716 31.31 10.60 -6.43
CA THR A 716 32.54 11.37 -6.62
C THR A 716 33.65 10.86 -5.70
N LYS A 717 34.89 10.86 -6.20
CA LYS A 717 36.09 10.52 -5.40
C LYS A 717 36.38 11.54 -4.31
N GLU A 718 36.17 12.82 -4.62
CA GLU A 718 36.27 13.92 -3.67
C GLU A 718 35.03 13.98 -2.79
N LYS A 719 35.22 14.47 -1.56
CA LYS A 719 34.15 14.70 -0.59
C LYS A 719 34.09 16.18 -0.20
N TYR A 720 32.89 16.66 0.01
CA TYR A 720 32.57 18.06 0.22
C TYR A 720 31.77 18.22 1.51
N SER A 721 31.95 19.36 2.16
CA SER A 721 31.23 19.71 3.38
C SER A 721 29.74 19.88 3.13
N ILE A 722 28.91 19.66 4.15
CA ILE A 722 27.47 19.93 4.06
C ILE A 722 27.19 21.39 3.66
N VAL A 723 28.02 22.35 4.09
CA VAL A 723 27.93 23.75 3.63
C VAL A 723 28.06 23.88 2.11
N GLU A 724 29.00 23.15 1.49
CA GLU A 724 29.15 23.14 0.02
C GLU A 724 27.92 22.53 -0.67
N HIS A 725 27.37 21.44 -0.14
CA HIS A 725 26.13 20.83 -0.63
C HIS A 725 24.91 21.77 -0.53
N VAL A 726 24.79 22.49 0.59
CA VAL A 726 23.74 23.50 0.78
C VAL A 726 23.90 24.64 -0.23
N ASN A 727 25.11 25.19 -0.37
CA ASN A 727 25.39 26.24 -1.37
C ASN A 727 25.02 25.79 -2.79
N LYS A 728 25.32 24.55 -3.15
CA LYS A 728 24.95 23.99 -4.45
C LYS A 728 23.44 23.82 -4.62
N SER A 729 22.74 23.47 -3.54
CA SER A 729 21.26 23.44 -3.55
C SER A 729 20.68 24.84 -3.78
N LEU A 730 21.26 25.87 -3.16
CA LEU A 730 20.86 27.27 -3.37
C LEU A 730 21.09 27.71 -4.83
N ASP A 731 22.21 27.35 -5.43
CA ASP A 731 22.50 27.63 -6.85
C ASP A 731 21.48 26.96 -7.77
N ARG A 732 21.17 25.69 -7.50
CA ARG A 732 20.17 24.93 -8.26
C ARG A 732 18.79 25.58 -8.16
N ILE A 733 18.33 25.92 -6.96
CA ILE A 733 17.02 26.57 -6.76
C ILE A 733 16.91 27.87 -7.56
N ARG A 734 17.97 28.70 -7.57
CA ARG A 734 18.01 29.93 -8.39
C ARG A 734 17.98 29.65 -9.89
N SER A 735 18.67 28.61 -10.33
CA SER A 735 18.69 28.22 -11.75
C SER A 735 17.34 27.77 -12.29
N THR A 736 16.40 27.41 -11.40
CA THR A 736 15.05 26.96 -11.77
C THR A 736 13.97 27.99 -11.49
N GLU A 737 14.32 29.24 -11.19
CA GLU A 737 13.33 30.30 -11.02
C GLU A 737 12.65 30.68 -12.34
N ILE A 738 11.44 31.24 -12.24
CA ILE A 738 10.75 31.85 -13.37
C ILE A 738 11.63 32.97 -13.95
N GLU A 739 11.71 33.07 -15.28
CA GLU A 739 12.54 34.08 -15.94
C GLU A 739 12.17 35.50 -15.46
N GLY A 740 13.13 36.18 -14.82
CA GLY A 740 12.96 37.54 -14.29
C GLY A 740 12.12 37.66 -13.01
N ILE A 741 11.65 36.55 -12.43
CA ILE A 741 10.83 36.53 -11.22
C ILE A 741 11.45 35.52 -10.23
N PRO A 742 11.93 35.96 -9.05
CA PRO A 742 12.67 35.10 -8.13
C PRO A 742 11.73 34.20 -7.32
N LEU A 743 11.01 33.33 -8.02
CA LEU A 743 10.15 32.28 -7.49
C LEU A 743 10.52 30.97 -8.20
N PRO A 744 10.70 29.85 -7.46
CA PRO A 744 11.05 28.57 -8.06
C PRO A 744 9.92 28.06 -8.96
N ALA A 745 10.25 27.70 -10.19
CA ALA A 745 9.33 27.02 -11.09
C ALA A 745 8.90 25.66 -10.49
N TYR A 746 7.74 25.17 -10.91
CA TYR A 746 7.13 23.95 -10.42
C TYR A 746 7.99 22.71 -10.72
N GLY A 747 8.75 22.75 -11.82
CA GLY A 747 9.57 21.63 -12.24
C GLY A 747 8.71 20.40 -12.50
N GLY A 748 9.15 19.24 -12.00
CA GLY A 748 8.44 17.97 -12.16
C GLY A 748 7.17 17.80 -11.31
N GLY A 749 6.90 18.71 -10.36
CA GLY A 749 5.80 18.55 -9.40
C GLY A 749 6.08 19.16 -8.03
N ASP A 750 5.14 19.00 -7.10
CA ASP A 750 5.35 19.17 -5.67
C ASP A 750 4.99 17.88 -4.92
N TRP A 751 4.69 17.99 -3.61
CA TRP A 751 4.34 16.84 -2.76
C TRP A 751 3.17 15.99 -3.29
N ASP A 752 2.19 16.61 -3.96
CA ASP A 752 1.08 15.84 -4.53
C ASP A 752 1.53 15.26 -5.86
N ASP A 753 2.00 14.01 -5.81
CA ASP A 753 2.56 13.36 -6.97
C ASP A 753 1.51 13.19 -8.10
N THR A 754 0.21 13.39 -7.85
CA THR A 754 -0.83 13.32 -8.89
C THR A 754 -1.01 14.62 -9.69
N LEU A 755 -0.53 15.74 -9.15
CA LEU A 755 -0.62 17.07 -9.75
C LEU A 755 0.61 17.44 -10.59
N GLN A 756 1.41 16.45 -11.02
CA GLN A 756 2.48 16.63 -12.00
C GLN A 756 1.97 17.43 -13.21
N PRO A 757 2.77 18.37 -13.75
CA PRO A 757 2.33 19.21 -14.86
C PRO A 757 2.04 18.38 -16.10
N ALA A 758 0.91 18.63 -16.76
CA ALA A 758 0.47 17.87 -17.93
C ALA A 758 1.39 18.00 -19.16
N ASN A 759 2.28 18.99 -19.19
CA ASN A 759 3.21 19.22 -20.30
C ASN A 759 4.49 19.94 -19.85
N GLN A 760 5.49 19.97 -20.73
CA GLN A 760 6.81 20.54 -20.46
C GLN A 760 6.82 22.06 -20.30
N GLU A 761 5.81 22.78 -20.81
CA GLU A 761 5.75 24.24 -20.65
C GLU A 761 5.41 24.60 -19.20
N LEU A 762 4.39 23.93 -18.63
CA LEU A 762 3.95 24.14 -17.25
C LEU A 762 5.06 23.86 -16.23
N THR A 763 6.04 22.99 -16.52
CA THR A 763 7.19 22.76 -15.61
C THR A 763 8.04 24.03 -15.40
N LYS A 764 8.04 24.95 -16.37
CA LYS A 764 8.89 26.15 -16.40
C LYS A 764 8.15 27.42 -16.00
N ILE A 765 6.84 27.47 -16.22
CA ILE A 765 6.05 28.71 -16.03
C ILE A 765 5.07 28.64 -14.86
N MET A 766 4.83 27.46 -14.29
CA MET A 766 3.96 27.31 -13.13
C MET A 766 4.77 27.41 -11.84
N VAL A 767 4.17 27.92 -10.77
CA VAL A 767 4.74 27.98 -9.42
C VAL A 767 3.73 27.41 -8.43
N SER A 768 4.19 26.51 -7.54
CA SER A 768 3.40 26.02 -6.42
C SER A 768 3.57 26.94 -5.22
N THR A 769 2.47 27.50 -4.72
CA THR A 769 2.48 28.34 -3.51
C THR A 769 3.00 27.56 -2.30
N TRP A 770 2.69 26.26 -2.24
CA TRP A 770 3.17 25.39 -1.16
C TRP A 770 4.69 25.20 -1.19
N THR A 771 5.29 25.00 -2.36
CA THR A 771 6.75 24.83 -2.50
C THR A 771 7.49 26.08 -2.04
N VAL A 772 6.98 27.27 -2.38
CA VAL A 772 7.55 28.55 -1.93
C VAL A 772 7.47 28.70 -0.42
N SER A 773 6.32 28.37 0.19
CA SER A 773 6.17 28.39 1.65
C SER A 773 7.06 27.37 2.36
N LEU A 774 7.27 26.18 1.77
CA LEU A 774 8.20 25.18 2.30
C LEU A 774 9.65 25.67 2.23
N LEU A 775 10.03 26.32 1.14
CA LEU A 775 11.37 26.86 0.96
C LEU A 775 11.66 27.99 1.97
N HIS A 776 10.70 28.90 2.17
CA HIS A 776 10.77 29.91 3.22
C HIS A 776 10.98 29.26 4.60
N GLN A 777 10.22 28.22 4.94
CA GLN A 777 10.38 27.52 6.21
C GLN A 777 11.79 26.94 6.38
N ALA A 778 12.36 26.33 5.34
CA ALA A 778 13.71 25.79 5.41
C ALA A 778 14.75 26.90 5.61
N PHE A 779 14.60 28.02 4.90
CA PHE A 779 15.52 29.15 4.99
C PHE A 779 15.43 29.88 6.33
N SER A 780 14.23 30.22 6.79
CA SER A 780 14.04 30.91 8.07
C SER A 780 14.63 30.10 9.22
N LYS A 781 14.39 28.78 9.23
CA LYS A 781 14.96 27.88 10.25
C LYS A 781 16.47 27.73 10.13
N LEU A 782 17.04 27.65 8.92
CA LEU A 782 18.50 27.67 8.77
C LEU A 782 19.10 28.98 9.28
N LEU A 783 18.47 30.13 9.02
CA LEU A 783 18.96 31.43 9.48
C LEU A 783 18.93 31.59 11.01
N GLU A 784 17.97 30.97 11.68
CA GLU A 784 17.89 30.91 13.14
C GLU A 784 19.04 30.08 13.73
N GLU A 785 19.43 29.00 13.06
CA GLU A 785 20.31 27.98 13.63
C GLU A 785 21.78 28.07 13.15
N LEU A 786 22.05 28.63 11.97
CA LEU A 786 23.41 28.71 11.43
C LEU A 786 24.34 29.54 12.33
N PRO A 787 25.59 29.09 12.54
CA PRO A 787 26.54 29.82 13.37
C PRO A 787 27.00 31.10 12.67
N SER A 788 27.28 32.15 13.46
CA SER A 788 27.52 33.51 12.94
C SER A 788 28.75 33.65 12.03
N ASP A 789 29.67 32.69 12.08
CA ASP A 789 30.87 32.60 11.25
C ASP A 789 30.58 32.09 9.82
N GLU A 790 29.45 31.42 9.58
CA GLU A 790 28.95 31.04 8.25
C GLU A 790 28.32 32.23 7.50
N LYS A 791 29.00 33.39 7.53
CA LYS A 791 28.46 34.67 7.08
C LYS A 791 28.05 34.66 5.61
N GLU A 792 28.84 34.04 4.74
CA GLU A 792 28.53 33.97 3.31
C GLU A 792 27.24 33.17 3.04
N LEU A 793 27.11 32.00 3.65
CA LEU A 793 25.92 31.17 3.53
C LEU A 793 24.69 31.90 4.09
N ILE A 794 24.82 32.53 5.27
CA ILE A 794 23.76 33.34 5.88
C ILE A 794 23.31 34.47 4.95
N ASP A 795 24.24 35.23 4.37
CA ASP A 795 23.92 36.36 3.47
C ASP A 795 23.23 35.87 2.19
N ARG A 796 23.64 34.72 1.65
CA ARG A 796 22.99 34.07 0.49
C ARG A 796 21.55 33.66 0.82
N ILE A 797 21.33 32.95 1.93
CA ILE A 797 20.00 32.49 2.34
C ILE A 797 19.11 33.69 2.64
N LYS A 798 19.59 34.72 3.35
CA LYS A 798 18.84 35.96 3.62
C LYS A 798 18.37 36.63 2.33
N LYS A 799 19.24 36.73 1.32
CA LYS A 799 18.89 37.31 0.03
C LYS A 799 17.81 36.48 -0.67
N HIS A 800 17.95 35.16 -0.68
CA HIS A 800 16.96 34.26 -1.28
C HIS A 800 15.61 34.36 -0.60
N ASP A 801 15.60 34.25 0.73
CA ASP A 801 14.37 34.30 1.51
C ASP A 801 13.66 35.65 1.36
N LYS A 802 14.42 36.75 1.32
CA LYS A 802 13.87 38.08 1.05
C LYS A 802 13.21 38.16 -0.33
N ASP A 803 13.88 37.68 -1.38
CA ASP A 803 13.32 37.71 -2.73
C ASP A 803 12.04 36.84 -2.82
N LEU A 804 12.02 35.66 -2.18
CA LEU A 804 10.85 34.79 -2.12
C LEU A 804 9.68 35.48 -1.41
N THR A 805 9.92 36.04 -0.23
CA THR A 805 8.87 36.67 0.60
C THR A 805 8.30 37.94 -0.04
N ASP A 806 9.16 38.79 -0.65
CA ASP A 806 8.74 39.99 -1.38
C ASP A 806 7.83 39.64 -2.58
N ASN A 807 8.06 38.48 -3.23
CA ASN A 807 7.28 38.04 -4.39
C ASN A 807 6.10 37.11 -4.04
N TYR A 808 6.13 36.44 -2.89
CA TYR A 808 5.05 35.57 -2.40
C TYR A 808 3.73 36.34 -2.27
N TYR A 809 3.74 37.45 -1.54
CA TYR A 809 2.54 38.27 -1.36
C TYR A 809 2.10 38.98 -2.64
N LYS A 810 3.05 39.30 -3.53
CA LYS A 810 2.78 39.98 -4.79
C LYS A 810 2.05 39.09 -5.80
N TYR A 811 2.46 37.83 -5.93
CA TYR A 811 1.98 36.96 -7.01
C TYR A 811 1.15 35.76 -6.52
N LEU A 812 1.42 35.25 -5.32
CA LEU A 812 0.86 33.97 -4.87
C LEU A 812 -0.32 34.15 -3.90
N ILE A 813 -0.51 35.36 -3.37
CA ILE A 813 -1.70 35.78 -2.62
C ILE A 813 -2.56 36.69 -3.49
N LYS A 814 -3.83 36.36 -3.68
CA LYS A 814 -4.79 37.18 -4.42
C LYS A 814 -6.07 37.33 -3.61
N ASN A 815 -6.52 38.57 -3.40
CA ASN A 815 -7.68 38.87 -2.56
C ASN A 815 -7.58 38.20 -1.17
N GLU A 816 -6.40 38.27 -0.55
CA GLU A 816 -6.08 37.64 0.75
C GLU A 816 -6.11 36.10 0.78
N ILE A 817 -6.30 35.44 -0.37
CA ILE A 817 -6.37 33.98 -0.46
C ILE A 817 -5.12 33.47 -1.21
N PRO A 818 -4.42 32.45 -0.69
CA PRO A 818 -3.34 31.82 -1.43
C PRO A 818 -3.88 31.09 -2.65
N THR A 819 -3.24 31.31 -3.79
CA THR A 819 -3.45 30.47 -4.98
C THR A 819 -2.90 29.06 -4.70
N GLY A 820 -3.51 28.02 -5.27
CA GLY A 820 -2.88 26.70 -5.23
C GLY A 820 -1.63 26.65 -6.11
N PHE A 821 -1.74 27.23 -7.32
CA PHE A 821 -0.64 27.47 -8.24
C PHE A 821 -0.80 28.82 -8.94
N THR A 822 0.30 29.36 -9.44
CA THR A 822 0.31 30.55 -10.31
C THR A 822 1.08 30.24 -11.60
N ILE A 823 0.51 30.60 -12.75
CA ILE A 823 1.12 30.45 -14.08
C ILE A 823 1.59 31.83 -14.56
N PHE A 824 2.87 31.92 -14.93
CA PHE A 824 3.51 33.09 -15.51
C PHE A 824 3.60 32.95 -17.03
N ASP A 825 2.53 33.33 -17.72
CA ASP A 825 2.49 33.39 -19.18
C ASP A 825 2.97 34.78 -19.64
N LYS A 826 3.47 34.91 -20.88
CA LYS A 826 4.23 36.10 -21.36
C LYS A 826 3.52 37.44 -21.11
N ASP A 827 2.19 37.45 -21.23
CA ASP A 827 1.37 38.65 -21.09
C ASP A 827 0.43 38.60 -19.87
N GLU A 828 0.39 37.50 -19.10
CA GLU A 828 -0.60 37.32 -18.04
C GLU A 828 -0.13 36.41 -16.89
N VAL A 829 -0.41 36.83 -15.65
CA VAL A 829 -0.23 36.00 -14.44
C VAL A 829 -1.58 35.42 -14.02
N LYS A 830 -1.72 34.09 -14.15
CA LYS A 830 -2.98 33.37 -13.92
C LYS A 830 -2.94 32.57 -12.62
N ALA A 831 -3.97 32.69 -11.80
CA ALA A 831 -4.15 31.88 -10.60
C ALA A 831 -4.91 30.58 -10.92
N LEU A 832 -4.42 29.45 -10.43
CA LEU A 832 -5.09 28.15 -10.46
C LEU A 832 -5.40 27.65 -9.05
N ILE A 833 -6.49 26.88 -8.92
CA ILE A 833 -7.04 26.44 -7.64
C ILE A 833 -7.21 27.64 -6.71
N HIS A 834 -8.02 28.59 -7.17
CA HIS A 834 -8.28 29.88 -6.53
C HIS A 834 -9.71 30.30 -6.87
N PRO A 835 -10.43 31.11 -6.06
CA PRO A 835 -11.81 31.52 -6.43
C PRO A 835 -11.95 32.29 -7.75
N THR A 836 -10.85 32.80 -8.32
CA THR A 836 -10.83 33.42 -9.65
C THR A 836 -10.49 32.45 -10.79
N ASP A 837 -10.22 31.18 -10.47
CA ASP A 837 -9.94 30.12 -11.45
C ASP A 837 -11.26 29.60 -12.03
N ASN A 838 -11.52 29.98 -13.28
CA ASN A 838 -12.66 29.50 -14.05
C ASN A 838 -12.32 28.32 -14.98
N THR A 839 -11.07 27.85 -15.02
CA THR A 839 -10.63 26.78 -15.92
C THR A 839 -10.74 25.41 -15.25
N THR A 840 -10.28 25.26 -14.01
CA THR A 840 -10.38 23.99 -13.27
C THR A 840 -11.67 23.89 -12.46
N GLY A 841 -12.22 25.04 -12.04
CA GLY A 841 -13.36 25.15 -11.12
C GLY A 841 -12.99 24.87 -9.65
N LEU A 842 -11.73 24.60 -9.35
CA LEU A 842 -11.22 24.39 -8.01
C LEU A 842 -10.83 25.75 -7.40
N LYS A 843 -11.08 25.91 -6.09
CA LYS A 843 -11.02 27.22 -5.43
C LYS A 843 -10.00 27.29 -4.30
N TYR A 844 -9.78 26.20 -3.58
CA TYR A 844 -8.95 26.19 -2.38
C TYR A 844 -8.07 24.95 -2.35
N ARG A 845 -6.81 25.14 -1.98
CA ARG A 845 -5.82 24.06 -1.80
C ARG A 845 -5.33 24.06 -0.36
N LEU A 846 -5.53 22.94 0.34
CA LEU A 846 -5.16 22.76 1.75
C LEU A 846 -3.67 23.01 1.98
N LEU A 847 -2.82 22.49 1.10
CA LEU A 847 -1.35 22.57 1.23
C LEU A 847 -0.87 24.02 1.35
N ALA A 848 -1.36 24.90 0.47
CA ALA A 848 -0.95 26.31 0.47
C ALA A 848 -1.33 27.02 1.78
N ILE A 849 -2.48 26.67 2.37
CA ILE A 849 -2.92 27.23 3.66
C ILE A 849 -2.08 26.65 4.80
N ASN A 850 -2.01 25.32 4.93
CA ASN A 850 -1.29 24.65 6.02
C ASN A 850 0.17 25.07 6.07
N ARG A 851 0.88 25.03 4.94
CA ARG A 851 2.31 25.37 4.93
C ARG A 851 2.55 26.85 5.17
N GLY A 852 1.67 27.74 4.71
CA GLY A 852 1.75 29.17 5.05
C GLY A 852 1.62 29.45 6.55
N ILE A 853 0.77 28.68 7.26
CA ILE A 853 0.69 28.72 8.74
C ILE A 853 1.96 28.14 9.37
N ILE A 854 2.37 26.93 8.98
CA ILE A 854 3.51 26.22 9.59
C ILE A 854 4.82 27.00 9.42
N SER A 855 5.02 27.61 8.26
CA SER A 855 6.19 28.41 7.91
C SER A 855 6.20 29.80 8.56
N GLU A 856 5.15 30.15 9.30
CA GLU A 856 4.96 31.47 9.90
C GLU A 856 4.91 32.64 8.89
N LEU A 857 4.60 32.38 7.62
CA LEU A 857 4.47 33.43 6.61
C LEU A 857 3.30 34.35 6.93
N TYR A 858 2.13 33.79 7.26
CA TYR A 858 0.89 34.55 7.44
C TYR A 858 0.91 35.40 8.71
N ASP A 859 0.28 36.56 8.64
CA ASP A 859 0.12 37.45 9.79
C ASP A 859 -0.89 36.89 10.81
N LYS A 860 -0.66 37.22 12.09
CA LYS A 860 -1.43 36.67 13.22
C LYS A 860 -2.92 37.01 13.12
N ASP A 861 -3.25 38.21 12.66
CA ASP A 861 -4.63 38.70 12.51
C ASP A 861 -5.40 38.00 11.37
N LYS A 862 -4.70 37.31 10.46
CA LYS A 862 -5.31 36.55 9.35
C LYS A 862 -5.52 35.07 9.65
N ILE A 863 -5.02 34.55 10.77
CA ILE A 863 -5.09 33.11 11.07
C ILE A 863 -6.52 32.62 11.19
N ASP A 864 -7.40 33.34 11.88
CA ASP A 864 -8.81 32.93 12.03
C ASP A 864 -9.52 32.89 10.66
N PHE A 865 -9.21 33.82 9.76
CA PHE A 865 -9.73 33.79 8.38
C PHE A 865 -9.32 32.50 7.63
N TYR A 866 -8.07 32.07 7.76
CA TYR A 866 -7.62 30.83 7.11
C TYR A 866 -8.21 29.57 7.75
N VAL A 867 -8.41 29.56 9.07
CA VAL A 867 -9.11 28.47 9.76
C VAL A 867 -10.56 28.38 9.28
N ASP A 868 -11.27 29.51 9.23
CA ASP A 868 -12.64 29.57 8.71
C ASP A 868 -12.72 29.08 7.25
N LEU A 869 -11.69 29.39 6.45
CA LEU A 869 -11.60 28.94 5.06
C LEU A 869 -11.48 27.41 4.97
N ILE A 870 -10.65 26.80 5.82
CA ILE A 870 -10.52 25.35 5.92
C ILE A 870 -11.83 24.73 6.41
N ASP A 871 -12.41 25.23 7.50
CA ASP A 871 -13.64 24.68 8.08
C ASP A 871 -14.79 24.70 7.07
N LYS A 872 -14.97 25.84 6.38
CA LYS A 872 -16.06 26.02 5.42
C LYS A 872 -15.88 25.20 4.15
N ASN A 873 -14.65 25.03 3.65
CA ASN A 873 -14.42 24.55 2.28
C ASN A 873 -13.68 23.21 2.21
N LEU A 874 -12.95 22.78 3.25
CA LEU A 874 -12.05 21.63 3.17
C LEU A 874 -12.29 20.58 4.28
N LYS A 875 -12.91 20.96 5.40
CA LYS A 875 -13.18 20.04 6.52
C LYS A 875 -14.43 19.18 6.29
N HIS A 876 -14.29 17.90 6.58
CA HIS A 876 -15.31 16.86 6.47
C HIS A 876 -15.25 15.95 7.72
N PRO A 877 -16.25 15.08 7.95
CA PRO A 877 -16.28 14.21 9.14
C PRO A 877 -15.06 13.28 9.27
N ASP A 878 -14.47 12.88 8.14
CA ASP A 878 -13.28 12.02 8.08
C ASP A 878 -11.96 12.80 7.98
N GLY A 879 -12.00 14.14 8.15
CA GLY A 879 -10.85 15.02 8.16
C GLY A 879 -10.85 16.07 7.05
N VAL A 880 -9.74 16.81 6.93
CA VAL A 880 -9.56 17.83 5.88
C VAL A 880 -9.15 17.21 4.53
N ARG A 881 -9.69 17.76 3.44
CA ARG A 881 -9.37 17.36 2.06
C ARG A 881 -8.40 18.34 1.39
N LEU A 882 -7.59 17.83 0.46
CA LEU A 882 -6.55 18.54 -0.30
C LEU A 882 -7.12 19.72 -1.10
N MET A 883 -8.33 19.57 -1.62
CA MET A 883 -9.04 20.56 -2.43
C MET A 883 -10.52 20.59 -2.06
N ASN A 884 -11.22 21.67 -2.42
CA ASN A 884 -12.62 21.89 -2.04
C ASN A 884 -13.63 21.09 -2.87
N ASP A 885 -13.21 20.47 -3.96
CA ASP A 885 -14.06 19.68 -4.86
C ASP A 885 -13.18 18.69 -5.65
N ALA A 886 -13.77 17.62 -6.18
CA ALA A 886 -13.09 16.66 -7.03
C ALA A 886 -12.57 17.31 -8.31
N VAL A 887 -11.36 16.93 -8.74
CA VAL A 887 -10.81 17.32 -10.05
C VAL A 887 -11.76 16.81 -11.14
N THR A 888 -12.12 17.67 -12.08
CA THR A 888 -13.01 17.31 -13.18
C THR A 888 -12.36 16.26 -14.07
N TYR A 889 -12.94 15.05 -14.09
CA TYR A 889 -12.47 13.96 -14.93
C TYR A 889 -13.13 14.00 -16.31
N LYS A 890 -12.33 13.89 -17.37
CA LYS A 890 -12.79 13.92 -18.76
C LYS A 890 -12.22 12.72 -19.50
N GLY A 891 -12.61 11.50 -19.10
CA GLY A 891 -12.17 10.24 -19.75
C GLY A 891 -10.66 10.04 -19.82
N GLY A 892 -9.90 10.62 -18.88
CA GLY A 892 -8.44 10.55 -18.84
C GLY A 892 -7.70 11.62 -19.65
N LYS A 893 -8.38 12.64 -20.20
CA LYS A 893 -7.71 13.75 -20.88
C LYS A 893 -7.01 14.68 -19.89
N GLN A 894 -5.71 14.89 -20.11
CA GLN A 894 -4.88 15.81 -19.34
C GLN A 894 -5.02 17.25 -19.87
N THR A 895 -5.09 18.22 -18.95
CA THR A 895 -5.16 19.65 -19.22
C THR A 895 -4.08 20.39 -18.46
N TYR A 896 -4.13 20.39 -17.12
CA TYR A 896 -3.11 21.00 -16.27
C TYR A 896 -2.29 19.96 -15.52
N PHE A 897 -2.94 18.86 -15.11
CA PHE A 897 -2.34 17.83 -14.29
C PHE A 897 -2.31 16.48 -14.99
N MET A 898 -1.33 15.64 -14.64
CA MET A 898 -1.21 14.28 -15.14
C MET A 898 -2.17 13.33 -14.42
N ARG A 899 -1.75 12.73 -13.30
CA ARG A 899 -2.47 11.58 -12.73
C ARG A 899 -3.80 11.92 -12.08
N ALA A 900 -3.96 13.14 -11.57
CA ALA A 900 -5.25 13.61 -11.05
C ALA A 900 -6.36 13.67 -12.11
N GLU A 901 -5.98 13.80 -13.39
CA GLU A 901 -6.89 13.84 -14.53
C GLU A 901 -6.94 12.50 -15.30
N THR A 902 -5.99 11.59 -15.08
CA THR A 902 -5.97 10.25 -15.73
C THR A 902 -6.53 9.12 -14.87
N ALA A 903 -6.46 9.20 -13.55
CA ALA A 903 -7.00 8.16 -12.66
C ALA A 903 -8.53 8.06 -12.78
N SER A 904 -9.03 6.88 -13.13
CA SER A 904 -10.46 6.57 -13.21
C SER A 904 -11.04 6.18 -11.85
N ASN A 905 -10.23 5.61 -10.96
CA ASN A 905 -10.58 5.35 -9.56
C ASN A 905 -10.59 6.65 -8.74
N PHE A 906 -11.59 6.80 -7.85
CA PHE A 906 -11.62 7.85 -6.85
C PHE A 906 -11.03 7.36 -5.53
N GLY A 907 -9.70 7.35 -5.45
CA GLY A 907 -9.00 7.05 -4.21
C GLY A 907 -7.59 7.60 -4.17
N ARG A 908 -6.80 7.25 -3.15
CA ARG A 908 -5.46 7.81 -2.98
C ARG A 908 -5.49 9.35 -2.90
N GLU A 909 -4.51 10.06 -3.46
CA GLU A 909 -4.51 11.53 -3.49
C GLU A 909 -5.72 12.09 -4.27
N VAL A 910 -6.24 11.33 -5.25
CA VAL A 910 -7.43 11.71 -6.06
C VAL A 910 -8.72 11.70 -5.22
N GLY A 911 -8.78 10.88 -4.17
CA GLY A 911 -9.85 10.89 -3.15
C GLY A 911 -9.86 12.13 -2.25
N LEU A 912 -8.80 12.95 -2.35
CA LEU A 912 -8.57 14.23 -1.68
C LEU A 912 -8.38 14.19 -0.17
N GLN A 913 -8.83 13.16 0.56
CA GLN A 913 -8.38 12.95 1.94
C GLN A 913 -7.16 12.04 1.88
N TYR A 914 -5.98 12.63 1.75
CA TYR A 914 -4.72 11.91 1.92
C TYR A 914 -4.19 12.18 3.33
N VAL A 915 -4.09 11.12 4.13
CA VAL A 915 -3.91 11.21 5.59
C VAL A 915 -2.62 11.94 5.96
N HIS A 916 -1.57 11.82 5.14
CA HIS A 916 -0.34 12.58 5.35
C HIS A 916 -0.57 14.10 5.34
N ALA A 917 -1.35 14.63 4.39
CA ALA A 917 -1.66 16.06 4.35
C ALA A 917 -2.57 16.48 5.52
N HIS A 918 -3.45 15.59 5.97
CA HIS A 918 -4.23 15.77 7.20
C HIS A 918 -3.32 15.88 8.44
N ILE A 919 -2.25 15.08 8.50
CA ILE A 919 -1.27 15.17 9.59
C ILE A 919 -0.55 16.53 9.59
N ARG A 920 -0.28 17.10 8.41
CA ARG A 920 0.23 18.47 8.32
C ARG A 920 -0.81 19.54 8.71
N TYR A 921 -2.09 19.25 8.60
CA TYR A 921 -3.13 20.10 9.19
C TYR A 921 -3.09 20.06 10.72
N ILE A 922 -2.83 18.90 11.33
CA ILE A 922 -2.58 18.79 12.78
C ILE A 922 -1.40 19.68 13.20
N GLU A 923 -0.29 19.63 12.46
CA GLU A 923 0.89 20.48 12.68
C GLU A 923 0.51 21.98 12.65
N ALA A 924 -0.27 22.40 11.64
CA ALA A 924 -0.74 23.77 11.52
C ALA A 924 -1.65 24.19 12.69
N MET A 925 -2.63 23.36 13.07
CA MET A 925 -3.55 23.66 14.17
C MET A 925 -2.86 23.74 15.53
N ALA A 926 -1.87 22.86 15.77
CA ALA A 926 -1.06 22.90 16.98
C ALA A 926 -0.20 24.17 17.03
N LYS A 927 0.37 24.59 15.90
CA LYS A 927 1.19 25.80 15.78
C LYS A 927 0.43 27.07 16.19
N ILE A 928 -0.86 27.14 15.88
CA ILE A 928 -1.74 28.29 16.18
C ILE A 928 -2.55 28.15 17.47
N GLY A 929 -2.41 27.04 18.21
CA GLY A 929 -3.10 26.82 19.48
C GLY A 929 -4.60 26.50 19.36
N LYS A 930 -5.06 25.89 18.26
CA LYS A 930 -6.44 25.38 18.13
C LYS A 930 -6.54 23.98 18.75
N ASN A 931 -6.43 23.91 20.07
CA ASN A 931 -6.22 22.66 20.82
C ASN A 931 -7.31 21.59 20.59
N ASP A 932 -8.59 21.96 20.57
CA ASP A 932 -9.67 21.00 20.29
C ASP A 932 -9.55 20.42 18.87
N TYR A 933 -9.12 21.25 17.90
CA TYR A 933 -8.97 20.84 16.50
C TYR A 933 -7.83 19.82 16.37
N VAL A 934 -6.78 19.94 17.17
CA VAL A 934 -5.66 19.00 17.20
C VAL A 934 -6.13 17.62 17.65
N LEU A 935 -6.87 17.52 18.76
CA LEU A 935 -7.36 16.24 19.26
C LEU A 935 -8.39 15.61 18.30
N ASP A 936 -9.32 16.39 17.76
CA ASP A 936 -10.31 15.91 16.80
C ASP A 936 -9.62 15.38 15.52
N ALA A 937 -8.65 16.14 14.98
CA ALA A 937 -7.90 15.76 13.80
C ALA A 937 -7.09 14.46 14.02
N LEU A 938 -6.37 14.33 15.15
CA LEU A 938 -5.69 13.06 15.49
C LEU A 938 -6.68 11.88 15.56
N SER A 939 -7.87 12.12 16.09
CA SER A 939 -8.88 11.07 16.33
C SER A 939 -9.54 10.55 15.05
N VAL A 940 -9.83 11.43 14.07
CA VAL A 940 -10.53 11.02 12.83
C VAL A 940 -9.65 10.22 11.87
N ILE A 941 -8.33 10.23 12.05
CA ILE A 941 -7.39 9.40 11.30
C ILE A 941 -6.78 8.25 12.13
N ASN A 942 -7.30 8.00 13.34
CA ASN A 942 -6.91 6.86 14.16
C ASN A 942 -7.74 5.61 13.74
N PRO A 943 -7.10 4.54 13.24
CA PRO A 943 -7.82 3.35 12.75
C PRO A 943 -8.46 2.50 13.87
N ILE A 944 -8.09 2.74 15.13
CA ILE A 944 -8.66 2.04 16.29
C ILE A 944 -10.07 2.55 16.55
N ASN A 945 -11.06 1.66 16.46
CA ASN A 945 -12.47 2.00 16.63
C ASN A 945 -12.91 3.20 15.78
N ILE A 946 -12.44 3.27 14.52
CA ILE A 946 -12.60 4.44 13.64
C ILE A 946 -14.05 4.96 13.58
N ARG A 947 -15.06 4.08 13.62
CA ARG A 947 -16.48 4.42 13.57
C ARG A 947 -17.00 5.16 14.81
N GLN A 948 -16.26 5.13 15.91
CA GLN A 948 -16.57 5.96 17.07
C GLN A 948 -16.33 7.44 16.77
N ASN A 949 -15.27 7.76 16.02
CA ASN A 949 -14.88 9.12 15.65
C ASN A 949 -15.46 9.56 14.29
N VAL A 950 -15.62 8.63 13.34
CA VAL A 950 -16.09 8.91 11.97
C VAL A 950 -17.27 8.00 11.64
N LYS A 951 -18.50 8.48 11.84
CA LYS A 951 -19.72 7.64 11.79
C LYS A 951 -19.97 6.97 10.44
N ASN A 952 -19.62 7.64 9.35
CA ASN A 952 -19.75 7.16 7.97
C ASN A 952 -18.53 6.36 7.48
N ALA A 953 -17.52 6.10 8.31
CA ALA A 953 -16.40 5.26 7.92
C ALA A 953 -16.78 3.77 7.83
N LEU A 954 -16.27 3.11 6.80
CA LEU A 954 -16.23 1.65 6.73
C LEU A 954 -15.12 1.08 7.63
N TYR A 955 -15.30 -0.18 8.02
CA TYR A 955 -14.32 -0.96 8.79
C TYR A 955 -12.99 -1.06 8.06
N ARG A 956 -11.92 -1.18 8.86
CA ARG A 956 -10.53 -1.31 8.39
C ARG A 956 -9.67 -1.99 9.44
N GLN A 957 -8.47 -2.39 9.05
CA GLN A 957 -7.47 -2.93 9.98
C GLN A 957 -7.06 -1.85 11.00
N SER A 958 -7.11 -2.19 12.29
CA SER A 958 -6.99 -1.20 13.38
C SER A 958 -5.57 -0.99 13.91
N ASN A 959 -4.59 -1.81 13.53
CA ASN A 959 -3.18 -1.67 13.92
C ASN A 959 -2.27 -1.22 12.76
N ALA A 960 -2.84 -0.81 11.62
CA ALA A 960 -2.09 -0.40 10.44
C ALA A 960 -2.48 1.02 10.02
N TYR A 961 -1.48 1.81 9.63
CA TYR A 961 -1.72 3.10 8.99
C TYR A 961 -2.45 2.91 7.66
N PHE A 962 -3.40 3.80 7.37
CA PHE A 962 -4.07 3.90 6.07
C PHE A 962 -3.73 5.24 5.41
N SER A 963 -3.40 5.24 4.12
CA SER A 963 -2.86 6.40 3.42
C SER A 963 -3.90 7.45 3.04
N SER A 964 -5.16 7.04 2.89
CA SER A 964 -6.26 7.88 2.41
C SER A 964 -7.61 7.46 2.96
N SER A 965 -8.55 8.41 3.00
CA SER A 965 -9.97 8.20 3.32
C SER A 965 -10.82 8.57 2.11
N ASP A 966 -11.16 7.56 1.33
CA ASP A 966 -11.75 7.73 0.01
C ASP A 966 -13.27 7.68 0.11
N GLY A 967 -13.96 8.62 -0.54
CA GLY A 967 -15.41 8.54 -0.69
C GLY A 967 -15.81 7.27 -1.42
N TYR A 968 -16.79 6.54 -0.92
CA TYR A 968 -17.27 5.31 -1.57
C TYR A 968 -18.17 5.65 -2.77
N PHE A 969 -17.52 6.16 -3.83
CA PHE A 969 -18.10 6.44 -5.13
C PHE A 969 -17.66 5.37 -6.12
N TYR A 970 -18.52 5.11 -7.10
CA TYR A 970 -18.24 4.09 -8.11
C TYR A 970 -17.33 4.61 -9.22
N ASP A 971 -17.39 5.92 -9.51
CA ASP A 971 -16.53 6.57 -10.49
C ASP A 971 -16.31 8.06 -10.19
N ARG A 972 -15.45 8.70 -10.99
CA ARG A 972 -15.12 10.14 -10.89
C ARG A 972 -16.28 11.08 -11.20
N TYR A 973 -17.24 10.66 -12.01
CA TYR A 973 -18.38 11.48 -12.39
C TYR A 973 -19.39 11.56 -11.25
N GLU A 974 -19.65 10.43 -10.59
CA GLU A 974 -20.42 10.36 -9.36
C GLU A 974 -19.75 11.16 -8.24
N ALA A 975 -18.45 10.99 -8.05
CA ALA A 975 -17.69 11.74 -7.06
C ALA A 975 -17.80 13.25 -7.28
N LYS A 976 -17.67 13.72 -8.54
CA LYS A 976 -17.83 15.13 -8.89
C LYS A 976 -19.25 15.64 -8.64
N LYS A 977 -20.26 14.86 -9.00
CA LYS A 977 -21.68 15.24 -8.85
C LYS A 977 -22.12 15.32 -7.38
N ASN A 978 -21.61 14.40 -6.55
CA ASN A 978 -22.08 14.20 -5.19
C ASN A 978 -21.02 14.55 -4.13
N PHE A 979 -19.97 15.29 -4.50
CA PHE A 979 -18.84 15.59 -3.61
C PHE A 979 -19.28 16.20 -2.27
N ASP A 980 -20.26 17.11 -2.29
CA ASP A 980 -20.80 17.77 -1.11
C ASP A 980 -21.37 16.78 -0.06
N LYS A 981 -21.82 15.59 -0.48
CA LYS A 981 -22.31 14.55 0.45
C LYS A 981 -21.22 13.97 1.34
N LEU A 982 -19.95 14.09 0.96
CA LEU A 982 -18.84 13.77 1.85
C LEU A 982 -18.83 14.71 3.06
N ARG A 983 -19.22 15.98 2.87
CA ARG A 983 -19.18 17.00 3.92
C ARG A 983 -20.28 16.77 4.96
N THR A 984 -21.43 16.29 4.52
CA THR A 984 -22.56 15.93 5.41
C THR A 984 -22.41 14.53 6.01
N GLY A 985 -21.47 13.71 5.50
CA GLY A 985 -21.29 12.33 5.94
C GLY A 985 -22.35 11.37 5.39
N GLU A 986 -23.11 11.77 4.37
CA GLU A 986 -24.13 10.93 3.72
C GLU A 986 -23.51 9.83 2.83
N VAL A 987 -22.28 10.03 2.37
CA VAL A 987 -21.50 9.03 1.62
C VAL A 987 -20.53 8.35 2.58
N GLN A 988 -20.47 7.02 2.53
CA GLN A 988 -19.50 6.25 3.31
C GLN A 988 -18.07 6.53 2.83
N VAL A 989 -17.10 6.38 3.73
CA VAL A 989 -15.68 6.53 3.39
C VAL A 989 -14.89 5.28 3.72
N LYS A 990 -13.97 4.89 2.83
CA LYS A 990 -13.16 3.67 2.94
C LYS A 990 -11.67 3.97 3.05
N ALA A 991 -10.91 3.02 3.57
CA ALA A 991 -9.48 3.16 3.77
C ALA A 991 -8.70 2.87 2.48
N GLY A 992 -7.68 3.70 2.20
CA GLY A 992 -6.68 3.44 1.17
C GLY A 992 -5.59 2.44 1.57
N TRP A 993 -4.47 2.49 0.88
CA TRP A 993 -3.31 1.59 1.04
C TRP A 993 -2.65 1.69 2.42
N ARG A 994 -1.93 0.63 2.82
CA ARG A 994 -1.53 0.44 4.22
C ARG A 994 -0.03 0.31 4.44
N VAL A 995 0.36 0.67 5.66
CA VAL A 995 1.71 0.56 6.25
C VAL A 995 2.75 1.48 5.61
N TYR A 996 3.02 1.34 4.31
CA TYR A 996 4.09 2.06 3.62
C TYR A 996 3.75 3.52 3.40
N SER A 997 4.22 4.38 4.31
CA SER A 997 4.07 5.83 4.21
C SER A 997 5.00 6.53 5.19
N SER A 998 5.28 7.81 4.95
CA SER A 998 5.82 8.70 5.98
C SER A 998 4.82 8.96 7.12
N GLY A 999 3.52 8.75 6.87
CA GLY A 999 2.40 9.04 7.77
C GLY A 999 2.57 8.57 9.22
N PRO A 1000 2.94 7.31 9.52
CA PRO A 1000 3.10 6.83 10.89
C PRO A 1000 4.14 7.64 11.68
N GLY A 1001 5.31 7.91 11.09
CA GLY A 1001 6.38 8.66 11.75
C GLY A 1001 6.00 10.11 12.02
N ILE A 1002 5.40 10.78 11.03
CA ILE A 1002 4.96 12.17 11.20
C ILE A 1002 3.75 12.29 12.14
N TYR A 1003 2.86 11.29 12.19
CA TYR A 1003 1.75 11.24 13.15
C TYR A 1003 2.27 11.22 14.59
N LEU A 1004 3.28 10.39 14.86
CA LEU A 1004 3.91 10.31 16.18
C LEU A 1004 4.60 11.63 16.56
N ASN A 1005 5.29 12.27 15.60
CA ASN A 1005 5.84 13.60 15.80
C ASN A 1005 4.74 14.62 16.15
N GLN A 1006 3.62 14.64 15.42
CA GLN A 1006 2.54 15.58 15.72
C GLN A 1006 1.89 15.31 17.08
N LEU A 1007 1.65 14.04 17.43
CA LEU A 1007 1.10 13.66 18.72
C LEU A 1007 2.03 14.10 19.87
N ILE A 1008 3.32 13.77 19.81
CA ILE A 1008 4.23 13.94 20.95
C ILE A 1008 4.79 15.36 21.00
N THR A 1009 5.37 15.82 19.89
CA THR A 1009 6.09 17.09 19.83
C THR A 1009 5.12 18.25 19.80
N ASN A 1010 4.04 18.20 19.01
CA ASN A 1010 3.19 19.37 18.78
C ASN A 1010 1.88 19.37 19.57
N ALA A 1011 1.23 18.21 19.79
CA ALA A 1011 -0.01 18.13 20.56
C ALA A 1011 0.28 18.05 22.07
N LEU A 1012 0.99 17.01 22.52
CA LEU A 1012 1.44 16.90 23.91
C LEU A 1012 2.48 17.99 24.24
N GLY A 1013 3.16 18.53 23.24
CA GLY A 1013 4.06 19.67 23.44
C GLY A 1013 5.39 19.31 24.09
N ILE A 1014 5.82 18.05 23.99
CA ILE A 1014 7.10 17.58 24.55
C ILE A 1014 8.17 17.70 23.46
N LYS A 1015 8.95 18.78 23.52
CA LYS A 1015 9.92 19.15 22.50
C LYS A 1015 11.34 19.19 23.06
N VAL A 1016 12.31 19.18 22.16
CA VAL A 1016 13.71 19.45 22.47
C VAL A 1016 14.20 20.57 21.55
N HIS A 1017 14.86 21.57 22.13
CA HIS A 1017 15.46 22.70 21.42
C HIS A 1017 16.88 22.90 21.93
N ASN A 1018 17.89 22.75 21.08
CA ASN A 1018 19.31 22.80 21.47
C ASN A 1018 19.68 21.87 22.65
N ASN A 1019 19.07 20.69 22.69
CA ASN A 1019 19.06 19.72 23.80
C ASN A 1019 18.31 20.15 25.07
N ASP A 1020 17.76 21.34 25.16
CA ASP A 1020 16.93 21.79 26.29
C ASP A 1020 15.51 21.26 26.15
N LEU A 1021 14.82 21.07 27.28
CA LEU A 1021 13.43 20.61 27.28
C LEU A 1021 12.51 21.79 27.00
N LEU A 1022 11.68 21.68 25.97
CA LEU A 1022 10.68 22.69 25.63
C LEU A 1022 9.29 22.10 25.82
N ILE A 1023 8.48 22.75 26.66
CA ILE A 1023 7.08 22.39 26.92
C ILE A 1023 6.16 23.41 26.25
N ASP A 1024 5.50 22.98 25.18
CA ASP A 1024 4.63 23.82 24.34
C ASP A 1024 3.35 23.06 23.94
N PRO A 1025 2.44 22.79 24.89
CA PRO A 1025 1.27 21.94 24.66
C PRO A 1025 0.24 22.59 23.73
N ALA A 1026 -0.49 21.74 23.01
CA ALA A 1026 -1.70 22.08 22.27
C ALA A 1026 -2.79 21.02 22.57
N VAL A 1027 -3.05 20.80 23.86
CA VAL A 1027 -3.98 19.79 24.37
C VAL A 1027 -5.35 20.40 24.71
N SER A 1028 -6.42 19.65 24.48
CA SER A 1028 -7.79 20.06 24.85
C SER A 1028 -8.05 19.85 26.34
N LYS A 1029 -9.20 20.35 26.81
CA LYS A 1029 -9.70 20.09 28.18
C LYS A 1029 -9.86 18.61 28.54
N GLU A 1030 -9.92 17.70 27.55
CA GLU A 1030 -9.95 16.26 27.83
C GLU A 1030 -8.63 15.72 28.38
N PHE A 1031 -7.57 16.52 28.33
CA PHE A 1031 -6.30 16.20 28.99
C PHE A 1031 -6.25 16.65 30.45
N ASP A 1032 -7.31 17.23 31.01
CA ASP A 1032 -7.32 17.57 32.44
C ASP A 1032 -7.14 16.32 33.31
N ASN A 1033 -6.21 16.38 34.26
CA ASN A 1033 -5.77 15.27 35.11
C ASN A 1033 -5.18 14.06 34.35
N VAL A 1034 -4.74 14.25 33.10
CA VAL A 1034 -4.03 13.22 32.33
C VAL A 1034 -2.54 13.27 32.63
N THR A 1035 -1.95 12.09 32.80
CA THR A 1035 -0.50 11.94 32.96
C THR A 1035 0.09 11.26 31.73
N VAL A 1036 1.12 11.86 31.15
CA VAL A 1036 1.93 11.29 30.08
C VAL A 1036 3.29 10.91 30.63
N ASN A 1037 3.65 9.65 30.49
CA ASN A 1037 5.00 9.16 30.74
C ASN A 1037 5.74 9.06 29.39
N TYR A 1038 6.96 9.57 29.37
CA TYR A 1038 7.83 9.59 28.19
C TYR A 1038 9.31 9.64 28.61
N LYS A 1039 10.21 9.87 27.66
CA LYS A 1039 11.64 10.06 27.91
C LYS A 1039 12.13 11.41 27.42
N TYR A 1040 13.05 12.01 28.17
CA TYR A 1040 13.82 13.18 27.77
C TYR A 1040 15.31 12.92 28.00
N LEU A 1041 16.07 12.85 26.90
CA LEU A 1041 17.49 12.50 26.83
C LEU A 1041 17.86 11.30 27.71
N GLY A 1042 17.05 10.24 27.63
CA GLY A 1042 17.19 9.00 28.41
C GLY A 1042 16.57 9.02 29.82
N LYS A 1043 16.20 10.19 30.34
CA LYS A 1043 15.59 10.37 31.66
C LYS A 1043 14.09 10.13 31.63
N ASP A 1044 13.54 9.59 32.72
CA ASP A 1044 12.10 9.44 32.86
C ASP A 1044 11.44 10.81 32.95
N LEU A 1045 10.49 11.07 32.06
CA LEU A 1045 9.71 12.30 32.02
C LEU A 1045 8.25 11.96 32.32
N LYS A 1046 7.68 12.61 33.34
CA LYS A 1046 6.26 12.54 33.67
C LYS A 1046 5.65 13.93 33.51
N VAL A 1047 4.78 14.10 32.53
CA VAL A 1047 4.05 15.34 32.27
C VAL A 1047 2.61 15.18 32.73
N LYS A 1048 2.16 16.06 33.62
CA LYS A 1048 0.79 16.09 34.14
C LYS A 1048 0.10 17.34 33.63
N TYR A 1049 -1.06 17.18 33.02
CA TYR A 1049 -1.83 18.28 32.49
C TYR A 1049 -2.96 18.64 33.44
N HIS A 1050 -3.08 19.93 33.74
CA HIS A 1050 -4.07 20.49 34.65
C HIS A 1050 -4.77 21.66 33.96
N HIS A 1051 -6.09 21.58 33.82
CA HIS A 1051 -6.85 22.71 33.32
C HIS A 1051 -6.89 23.85 34.34
N SER A 1052 -6.60 25.08 33.92
CA SER A 1052 -6.39 26.25 34.78
C SER A 1052 -6.74 27.55 34.05
N ASP A 1053 -7.11 28.60 34.79
CA ASP A 1053 -7.38 29.93 34.21
C ASP A 1053 -6.11 30.62 33.66
N LYS A 1054 -4.94 30.12 34.04
CA LYS A 1054 -3.61 30.65 33.66
C LYS A 1054 -2.69 29.53 33.22
N ASN A 1055 -1.92 29.81 32.17
CA ASN A 1055 -0.85 28.94 31.72
C ASN A 1055 0.39 29.07 32.62
N SER A 1056 0.90 27.95 33.10
CA SER A 1056 2.18 27.88 33.81
C SER A 1056 2.77 26.47 33.72
N VAL A 1057 4.08 26.37 33.86
CA VAL A 1057 4.79 25.08 33.93
C VAL A 1057 5.62 25.04 35.19
N LEU A 1058 5.43 23.98 35.99
CA LEU A 1058 6.30 23.65 37.10
C LEU A 1058 7.15 22.45 36.73
N VAL A 1059 8.47 22.54 36.94
CA VAL A 1059 9.36 21.39 36.83
C VAL A 1059 9.89 21.04 38.21
N ASN A 1060 9.61 19.81 38.65
CA ASN A 1060 9.90 19.32 40.00
C ASN A 1060 9.42 20.30 41.10
N GLY A 1061 8.24 20.90 40.89
CA GLY A 1061 7.61 21.87 41.80
C GLY A 1061 8.14 23.31 41.72
N LYS A 1062 9.06 23.62 40.80
CA LYS A 1062 9.58 24.98 40.58
C LYS A 1062 9.03 25.58 39.29
N GLU A 1063 8.59 26.83 39.35
CA GLU A 1063 8.03 27.54 38.20
C GLU A 1063 9.11 27.91 37.17
N VAL A 1064 8.80 27.71 35.88
CA VAL A 1064 9.66 28.05 34.74
C VAL A 1064 9.34 29.47 34.25
N SER A 1065 10.37 30.32 34.14
CA SER A 1065 10.25 31.71 33.69
C SER A 1065 10.92 32.01 32.35
N THR A 1066 11.51 31.00 31.71
CA THR A 1066 12.20 31.08 30.42
C THR A 1066 11.29 30.58 29.30
N PHE A 1067 11.29 31.29 28.18
CA PHE A 1067 10.28 31.12 27.14
C PHE A 1067 10.87 31.09 25.73
N VAL A 1068 10.24 30.31 24.84
CA VAL A 1068 10.42 30.38 23.39
C VAL A 1068 9.18 31.03 22.79
N ASN A 1069 9.39 32.09 22.01
CA ASN A 1069 8.29 32.83 21.40
C ASN A 1069 7.56 32.00 20.35
N ASN A 1070 6.23 32.13 20.31
CA ASN A 1070 5.40 31.61 19.22
C ASN A 1070 4.67 32.80 18.57
N LYS A 1071 4.69 32.89 17.23
CA LYS A 1071 4.04 33.99 16.50
C LYS A 1071 2.54 34.09 16.78
N TYR A 1072 1.87 32.96 16.96
CA TYR A 1072 0.41 32.86 16.92
C TYR A 1072 -0.24 32.64 18.29
N LYS A 1073 0.34 31.77 19.11
CA LYS A 1073 -0.16 31.46 20.46
C LYS A 1073 0.77 31.97 21.56
N GLU A 1074 0.44 31.63 22.81
CA GLU A 1074 1.32 31.90 23.95
C GLU A 1074 2.65 31.16 23.81
N ASN A 1075 3.67 31.66 24.52
CA ASN A 1075 5.02 31.15 24.44
C ASN A 1075 5.14 29.74 25.05
N GLY A 1076 6.05 28.94 24.49
CA GLY A 1076 6.47 27.67 25.11
C GLY A 1076 7.44 27.92 26.26
N TYR A 1077 7.50 26.98 27.21
CA TYR A 1077 8.37 27.05 28.39
C TYR A 1077 9.66 26.28 28.12
N LEU A 1078 10.81 26.95 28.18
CA LEU A 1078 12.12 26.36 27.92
C LEU A 1078 12.83 26.06 29.24
N ILE A 1079 13.37 24.86 29.38
CA ILE A 1079 14.06 24.41 30.59
C ILE A 1079 15.47 23.93 30.21
N ASP A 1080 16.48 24.61 30.76
CA ASP A 1080 17.89 24.30 30.52
C ASP A 1080 18.21 22.86 30.98
N LYS A 1081 18.81 22.07 30.09
CA LYS A 1081 19.21 20.69 30.39
C LYS A 1081 20.13 20.57 31.61
N GLN A 1082 20.92 21.61 31.91
CA GLN A 1082 21.82 21.67 33.07
C GLN A 1082 21.04 21.66 34.38
N GLU A 1083 19.88 22.35 34.43
CA GLU A 1083 18.99 22.33 35.60
C GLU A 1083 18.41 20.94 35.87
N LEU A 1084 18.27 20.16 34.79
CA LEU A 1084 17.73 18.80 34.81
C LEU A 1084 18.83 17.74 34.99
N SER A 1085 20.11 18.08 34.89
CA SER A 1085 21.25 17.16 34.78
C SER A 1085 21.36 16.15 35.94
N ASN A 1086 21.05 16.57 37.16
CA ASN A 1086 21.14 15.72 38.37
C ASN A 1086 19.88 14.90 38.65
N ALA A 1087 18.77 15.13 37.94
CA ALA A 1087 17.53 14.39 38.12
C ALA A 1087 17.54 13.08 37.31
N THR A 1088 17.17 11.97 37.95
CA THR A 1088 16.92 10.67 37.28
C THR A 1088 15.49 10.57 36.74
N SER A 1089 14.55 11.28 37.36
CA SER A 1089 13.17 11.45 36.92
C SER A 1089 12.78 12.93 36.99
N ILE A 1090 12.05 13.38 35.98
CA ILE A 1090 11.59 14.75 35.80
C ILE A 1090 10.07 14.74 35.84
N THR A 1091 9.47 15.49 36.76
CA THR A 1091 8.02 15.72 36.78
C THR A 1091 7.75 17.13 36.30
N VAL A 1092 6.86 17.26 35.32
CA VAL A 1092 6.40 18.53 34.75
C VAL A 1092 4.90 18.63 35.01
N ASP A 1093 4.47 19.64 35.75
CA ASP A 1093 3.07 20.00 35.90
C ASP A 1093 2.76 21.16 34.94
N VAL A 1094 1.90 20.90 33.97
CA VAL A 1094 1.48 21.82 32.92
C VAL A 1094 0.09 22.31 33.26
N PHE A 1095 -0.02 23.56 33.68
CA PHE A 1095 -1.28 24.26 33.85
C PHE A 1095 -1.62 24.91 32.51
N PHE A 1096 -2.74 24.52 31.89
CA PHE A 1096 -3.15 25.00 30.58
C PHE A 1096 -4.58 25.53 30.61
N LYS A 1097 -4.85 26.53 29.78
CA LYS A 1097 -6.13 27.22 29.65
C LYS A 1097 -7.08 26.60 28.63
#